data_AF-A0A926S656-F1
#
_entry.id   AF-A0A926S656-F1
#
_cell.length_a   1.000
_cell.length_b   1.000
_cell.length_c   1.000
_cell.angle_alpha   90.00
_cell.angle_beta   90.00
_cell.angle_gamma   90.00
#
_symmetry.space_group_name_H-M   'P 1'
#
loop_
_entity.id
_entity.type
_entity.pdbx_description
1 polymer ?
#
loop_
_entity_poly.entity_id
_entity_poly.type
_entity_poly.pdbx_seq_one_letter_code
_entity_poly.pdbx_strand_id
1 'polypeptide(L)'
;MSYFSQGENTYINASTAFVITPMVADILAMQTLYGAASTLRTGDTVYGIGSNAGGYYDQFTSLYPVSYTIIDNGGTDTLNYSGFAFDQTLDLRPEHYSNAAGLYGNVTIARGTVIENAIGGSGNDSLIGNTANNVLTGNGGNDSLTGDAGNDTLYGGSGGDTLNGGSGNDALNGSYTYAFAAVENVNRYAINGHHDHALVGDFNGDGRSDLIFTWEHYGENRMFLGNADGSFTDGGSPLATHAINGYPDHTLVGDFNGDGRDDLIFTWEHYGENRLFLGNAGGGFDYMGFQITPTSINGYPDHTLVGDFNGDGRSDLIFTWEHYGENRLFLGNASGGFDYVSFPMTPSAINSFPDQTLVGDFNGDGRDDMFFSWARYGENRLFLGTAAGGFNYVGAQIDPSAINSSPDKVLVGDFNGDGRDDLIFTWSQNGDKRMFFGTAGGGFDYSSSYNVPSALNNNPDRVLVGDYNSDGRDDLILTWQDSNQVKYFTCIGNSFVQIKNYIDPDWILPAEHVLVGDYNGDGTTDTFAADSHEGDNFLLLSSSSDGNDTLTGSTGDDTFYFQGKNFGFDHITDFTAGAATEDTIAFSQAVFHDYAGVLAAASTSGSDTVITVSSAATVTLDGVALASLHADDFQFV
;
A
#
# COMPACT_ATOMS: atom_id res chain seq x y z
N MET A 1 -18.27 -3.81 52.21
CA MET A 1 -17.97 -5.26 52.18
C MET A 1 -19.19 -5.97 51.61
N SER A 2 -19.19 -6.21 50.30
CA SER A 2 -20.13 -7.12 49.66
C SER A 2 -19.51 -8.51 49.67
N TYR A 3 -20.26 -9.49 50.14
CA TYR A 3 -19.87 -10.88 50.36
C TYR A 3 -20.35 -11.68 49.14
N PHE A 4 -19.47 -12.39 48.44
CA PHE A 4 -19.91 -13.48 47.57
C PHE A 4 -19.09 -14.74 47.84
N SER A 5 -19.82 -15.81 48.14
CA SER A 5 -19.33 -17.17 48.29
C SER A 5 -19.16 -17.79 46.90
N GLN A 6 -17.98 -18.35 46.62
CA GLN A 6 -17.67 -19.06 45.37
C GLN A 6 -18.56 -20.30 45.11
N GLY A 7 -19.42 -20.69 46.06
CA GLY A 7 -20.27 -21.87 45.95
C GLY A 7 -21.57 -21.70 45.16
N GLU A 8 -22.01 -20.48 44.82
CA GLU A 8 -23.33 -20.26 44.20
C GLU A 8 -23.30 -20.05 42.68
N ASN A 9 -22.13 -20.01 42.03
CA ASN A 9 -22.05 -19.92 40.57
C ASN A 9 -21.65 -21.26 39.94
N THR A 10 -22.62 -22.18 39.82
CA THR A 10 -22.42 -23.52 39.23
C THR A 10 -22.90 -23.64 37.78
N TYR A 11 -23.09 -22.52 37.07
CA TYR A 11 -23.63 -22.52 35.69
C TYR A 11 -22.93 -21.57 34.71
N ILE A 12 -21.63 -21.27 34.90
CA ILE A 12 -20.88 -20.50 33.90
C ILE A 12 -19.73 -21.33 33.32
N ASN A 13 -19.90 -21.70 32.05
CA ASN A 13 -18.82 -22.13 31.17
C ASN A 13 -17.76 -21.01 31.14
N ALA A 14 -16.48 -21.35 31.28
CA ALA A 14 -15.37 -20.40 31.40
C ALA A 14 -15.15 -19.49 30.17
N SER A 15 -15.99 -19.62 29.14
CA SER A 15 -16.02 -18.79 27.94
C SER A 15 -16.97 -17.58 28.02
N THR A 16 -17.77 -17.42 29.08
CA THR A 16 -18.67 -16.24 29.25
C THR A 16 -18.67 -15.74 30.69
N ALA A 17 -17.56 -15.15 31.15
CA ALA A 17 -17.52 -14.51 32.45
C ALA A 17 -18.20 -13.14 32.37
N PHE A 18 -19.40 -13.01 32.93
CA PHE A 18 -19.97 -11.71 33.30
C PHE A 18 -19.14 -11.15 34.46
N VAL A 19 -18.22 -10.22 34.19
CA VAL A 19 -17.40 -9.61 35.23
C VAL A 19 -18.14 -8.40 35.83
N ILE A 20 -19.21 -8.64 36.59
CA ILE A 20 -19.89 -7.55 37.32
C ILE A 20 -19.31 -7.39 38.75
N THR A 21 -18.19 -6.66 38.81
CA THR A 21 -17.82 -5.53 39.73
C THR A 21 -17.77 -5.68 41.28
N PRO A 22 -16.93 -4.90 41.99
CA PRO A 22 -17.44 -3.92 42.97
C PRO A 22 -18.01 -2.73 42.19
N MET A 23 -19.31 -2.46 42.31
CA MET A 23 -20.08 -1.58 41.41
C MET A 23 -19.36 -0.23 41.18
N VAL A 24 -19.51 0.39 40.01
CA VAL A 24 -19.07 1.79 39.78
C VAL A 24 -19.59 2.70 40.89
N ALA A 25 -20.81 2.45 41.38
CA ALA A 25 -21.40 3.11 42.53
C ALA A 25 -20.65 2.86 43.86
N ASP A 26 -20.02 1.70 44.05
CA ASP A 26 -19.19 1.39 45.23
C ASP A 26 -17.82 2.07 45.15
N ILE A 27 -17.18 2.07 43.97
CA ILE A 27 -15.94 2.82 43.72
C ILE A 27 -16.19 4.32 43.90
N LEU A 28 -17.28 4.82 43.32
CA LEU A 28 -17.73 6.20 43.43
C LEU A 28 -18.15 6.57 44.85
N ALA A 29 -18.87 5.69 45.56
CA ALA A 29 -19.22 5.89 46.96
C ALA A 29 -17.97 5.92 47.84
N MET A 30 -16.97 5.09 47.56
CA MET A 30 -15.68 5.15 48.26
C MET A 30 -14.91 6.44 47.93
N GLN A 31 -14.85 6.86 46.67
CA GLN A 31 -14.20 8.12 46.27
C GLN A 31 -14.91 9.35 46.87
N THR A 32 -16.24 9.32 46.94
CA THR A 32 -17.07 10.38 47.55
C THR A 32 -16.95 10.40 49.08
N LEU A 33 -16.86 9.23 49.72
CA LEU A 33 -16.86 9.09 51.18
C LEU A 33 -15.46 9.30 51.80
N TYR A 34 -14.39 8.91 51.10
CA TYR A 34 -13.02 8.96 51.61
C TYR A 34 -12.14 10.04 50.95
N GLY A 35 -12.65 10.71 49.91
CA GLY A 35 -11.83 11.51 49.00
C GLY A 35 -11.05 10.60 48.04
N ALA A 36 -10.91 11.00 46.78
CA ALA A 36 -10.14 10.22 45.81
C ALA A 36 -8.70 10.04 46.29
N ALA A 37 -8.20 8.80 46.31
CA ALA A 37 -6.81 8.52 46.65
C ALA A 37 -5.88 9.06 45.55
N SER A 38 -5.26 10.21 45.86
CA SER A 38 -3.92 10.69 45.50
C SER A 38 -3.05 9.82 44.58
N THR A 39 -3.28 9.92 43.28
CA THR A 39 -2.32 10.19 42.19
C THR A 39 -3.08 10.01 40.89
N LEU A 40 -3.86 11.03 40.51
CA LEU A 40 -4.45 11.06 39.19
C LEU A 40 -3.28 11.11 38.18
N ARG A 41 -3.32 10.23 37.19
CA ARG A 41 -2.43 10.35 36.03
C ARG A 41 -2.72 11.69 35.35
N THR A 42 -1.70 12.24 34.72
CA THR A 42 -1.77 13.55 34.06
C THR A 42 -0.85 13.50 32.85
N GLY A 43 -1.30 14.03 31.72
CA GLY A 43 -0.62 13.96 30.44
C GLY A 43 -1.07 12.76 29.61
N ASP A 44 -0.66 12.74 28.35
CA ASP A 44 -1.20 11.84 27.33
C ASP A 44 -0.95 10.36 27.65
N THR A 45 -2.02 9.64 27.97
CA THR A 45 -1.97 8.26 28.44
C THR A 45 -2.65 7.31 27.45
N VAL A 46 -1.95 6.21 27.12
CA VAL A 46 -2.50 5.11 26.33
C VAL A 46 -2.87 3.95 27.26
N TYR A 47 -4.11 3.51 27.18
CA TYR A 47 -4.67 2.35 27.86
C TYR A 47 -4.87 1.23 26.84
N GLY A 48 -4.36 0.01 27.11
CA GLY A 48 -4.42 -1.12 26.17
C GLY A 48 -3.09 -1.40 25.46
N ILE A 49 -3.14 -1.63 24.15
CA ILE A 49 -1.94 -1.92 23.34
C ILE A 49 -1.02 -0.70 23.30
N GLY A 50 0.28 -0.92 23.56
CA GLY A 50 1.27 0.16 23.64
C GLY A 50 1.15 1.04 24.89
N SER A 51 0.47 0.56 25.95
CA SER A 51 0.19 1.36 27.14
C SER A 51 1.44 1.96 27.81
N ASN A 52 1.35 3.25 28.14
CA ASN A 52 2.33 4.01 28.92
C ASN A 52 1.84 4.29 30.37
N ALA A 53 0.65 3.80 30.75
CA ALA A 53 0.02 4.03 32.05
C ALA A 53 0.76 3.36 33.23
N GLY A 54 1.68 2.43 32.94
CA GLY A 54 2.58 1.81 33.93
C GLY A 54 1.94 0.80 34.89
N GLY A 55 0.68 0.40 34.65
CA GLY A 55 -0.05 -0.59 35.43
C GLY A 55 -0.24 -1.92 34.71
N TYR A 56 -0.14 -3.05 35.44
CA TYR A 56 -0.33 -4.40 34.88
C TYR A 56 -1.73 -4.61 34.27
N TYR A 57 -2.75 -3.96 34.83
CA TYR A 57 -4.13 -4.02 34.32
C TYR A 57 -4.39 -3.10 33.11
N ASP A 58 -3.48 -2.17 32.84
CA ASP A 58 -3.57 -1.23 31.72
C ASP A 58 -2.88 -1.81 30.46
N GLN A 59 -2.12 -2.92 30.62
CA GLN A 59 -1.34 -3.60 29.58
C GLN A 59 -2.02 -4.94 29.21
N PHE A 60 -2.78 -4.95 28.12
CA PHE A 60 -3.46 -6.16 27.65
C PHE A 60 -2.51 -7.05 26.82
N THR A 61 -1.75 -7.91 27.50
CA THR A 61 -0.79 -8.85 26.86
C THR A 61 -1.05 -10.34 27.13
N SER A 62 -2.09 -10.72 27.91
CA SER A 62 -2.39 -12.16 28.13
C SER A 62 -3.84 -12.50 28.53
N LEU A 63 -4.23 -13.74 28.20
CA LEU A 63 -5.51 -14.49 28.28
C LEU A 63 -6.32 -14.51 29.61
N TYR A 64 -6.15 -13.55 30.54
CA TYR A 64 -6.94 -13.53 31.78
C TYR A 64 -8.02 -12.43 31.77
N PRO A 65 -9.29 -12.74 32.08
CA PRO A 65 -10.33 -11.72 32.17
C PRO A 65 -10.08 -10.81 33.39
N VAL A 66 -9.65 -9.58 33.12
CA VAL A 66 -9.51 -8.53 34.12
C VAL A 66 -10.48 -7.40 33.80
N SER A 67 -11.27 -6.97 34.80
CA SER A 67 -12.02 -5.71 34.72
C SER A 67 -11.27 -4.62 35.46
N TYR A 68 -11.26 -3.41 34.90
CA TYR A 68 -10.59 -2.26 35.49
C TYR A 68 -11.37 -0.96 35.25
N THR A 69 -11.05 0.05 36.06
CA THR A 69 -11.65 1.37 35.95
C THR A 69 -10.54 2.39 35.67
N ILE A 70 -10.71 3.13 34.59
CA ILE A 70 -9.78 4.18 34.17
C ILE A 70 -10.05 5.44 34.99
N ILE A 71 -8.99 5.95 35.59
CA ILE A 71 -9.00 7.20 36.35
C ILE A 71 -7.83 8.03 35.83
N ASP A 72 -8.14 9.10 35.11
CA ASP A 72 -7.18 10.06 34.56
C ASP A 72 -7.62 11.49 34.86
N ASN A 73 -6.69 12.43 34.78
CA ASN A 73 -6.92 13.85 34.93
C ASN A 73 -6.01 14.67 33.99
N GLY A 74 -6.49 14.81 32.76
CA GLY A 74 -5.98 15.73 31.74
C GLY A 74 -4.81 15.16 30.95
N GLY A 75 -4.60 15.71 29.76
CA GLY A 75 -3.84 15.06 28.70
C GLY A 75 -4.77 14.84 27.51
N THR A 76 -4.25 14.24 26.46
CA THR A 76 -5.03 13.63 25.39
C THR A 76 -4.83 12.12 25.48
N ASP A 77 -5.85 11.43 25.98
CA ASP A 77 -5.79 10.04 26.37
C ASP A 77 -6.42 9.14 25.30
N THR A 78 -5.88 7.93 25.16
CA THR A 78 -6.31 6.96 24.14
C THR A 78 -6.63 5.61 24.76
N LEU A 79 -7.80 5.08 24.40
CA LEU A 79 -8.15 3.69 24.61
C LEU A 79 -7.80 2.89 23.34
N ASN A 80 -6.74 2.08 23.38
CA ASN A 80 -6.19 1.41 22.21
C ASN A 80 -6.35 -0.12 22.25
N TYR A 81 -7.17 -0.65 21.33
CA TYR A 81 -7.41 -2.09 21.15
C TYR A 81 -7.04 -2.62 19.75
N SER A 82 -6.16 -1.94 19.03
CA SER A 82 -5.78 -2.23 17.64
C SER A 82 -5.23 -3.63 17.37
N GLY A 83 -4.75 -4.34 18.40
CA GLY A 83 -4.18 -5.68 18.27
C GLY A 83 -5.17 -6.83 18.38
N PHE A 84 -6.48 -6.56 18.42
CA PHE A 84 -7.50 -7.59 18.66
C PHE A 84 -8.41 -7.78 17.45
N ALA A 85 -8.76 -9.02 17.15
CA ALA A 85 -9.67 -9.39 16.06
C ALA A 85 -11.12 -9.67 16.52
N PHE A 86 -11.47 -9.27 17.74
CA PHE A 86 -12.83 -9.41 18.27
C PHE A 86 -13.60 -8.12 18.05
N ASP A 87 -14.92 -8.22 17.93
CA ASP A 87 -15.81 -7.06 18.00
C ASP A 87 -15.66 -6.36 19.38
N GLN A 88 -15.23 -5.11 19.36
CA GLN A 88 -15.10 -4.23 20.51
C GLN A 88 -16.36 -3.36 20.65
N THR A 89 -16.69 -3.00 21.88
CA THR A 89 -17.65 -1.92 22.16
C THR A 89 -16.95 -0.94 23.09
N LEU A 90 -16.44 0.17 22.58
CA LEU A 90 -15.69 1.17 23.33
C LEU A 90 -16.56 2.40 23.57
N ASP A 91 -16.98 2.61 24.82
CA ASP A 91 -17.77 3.78 25.21
C ASP A 91 -16.90 4.74 26.03
N LEU A 92 -16.57 5.90 25.46
CA LEU A 92 -15.71 6.90 26.09
C LEU A 92 -16.45 7.75 27.12
N ARG A 93 -17.76 7.54 27.33
CA ARG A 93 -18.53 8.31 28.30
C ARG A 93 -18.23 7.83 29.72
N PRO A 94 -18.06 8.76 30.67
CA PRO A 94 -17.89 8.39 32.07
C PRO A 94 -19.07 7.56 32.57
N GLU A 95 -18.76 6.55 33.39
CA GLU A 95 -19.72 5.65 34.05
C GLU A 95 -20.45 4.67 33.12
N HIS A 96 -19.99 4.55 31.86
CA HIS A 96 -20.40 3.52 30.93
C HIS A 96 -19.41 2.35 30.89
N TYR A 97 -19.86 1.21 30.35
CA TYR A 97 -19.06 0.00 30.24
C TYR A 97 -18.66 -0.26 28.80
N SER A 98 -17.39 -0.61 28.60
CA SER A 98 -16.89 -1.11 27.32
C SER A 98 -16.73 -2.63 27.36
N ASN A 99 -16.93 -3.26 26.20
CA ASN A 99 -16.57 -4.64 25.94
C ASN A 99 -15.27 -4.62 25.14
N ALA A 100 -14.18 -5.13 25.73
CA ALA A 100 -12.88 -5.09 25.07
C ALA A 100 -12.16 -6.43 25.14
N ALA A 101 -11.37 -6.75 24.11
CA ALA A 101 -10.60 -7.98 23.94
C ALA A 101 -11.45 -9.26 24.11
N GLY A 102 -12.68 -9.26 23.57
CA GLY A 102 -13.61 -10.39 23.63
C GLY A 102 -14.27 -10.61 25.00
N LEU A 103 -14.15 -9.64 25.92
CA LEU A 103 -14.76 -9.66 27.25
C LEU A 103 -15.94 -8.70 27.32
N TYR A 104 -16.88 -8.98 28.22
CA TYR A 104 -18.07 -8.15 28.42
C TYR A 104 -17.94 -7.27 29.67
N GLY A 105 -18.12 -5.96 29.50
CA GLY A 105 -18.16 -4.97 30.58
C GLY A 105 -16.87 -4.88 31.40
N ASN A 106 -15.72 -5.08 30.76
CA ASN A 106 -14.42 -5.16 31.44
C ASN A 106 -13.72 -3.81 31.58
N VAL A 107 -14.10 -2.79 30.81
CA VAL A 107 -13.55 -1.44 30.95
C VAL A 107 -14.63 -0.49 31.43
N THR A 108 -14.26 0.44 32.29
CA THR A 108 -15.15 1.53 32.72
C THR A 108 -14.33 2.79 32.90
N ILE A 109 -14.87 3.94 32.50
CA ILE A 109 -14.27 5.25 32.73
C ILE A 109 -14.89 5.88 33.97
N ALA A 110 -14.07 6.31 34.93
CA ALA A 110 -14.57 6.93 36.15
C ALA A 110 -15.16 8.32 35.89
N ARG A 111 -16.09 8.73 36.76
CA ARG A 111 -16.65 10.08 36.75
C ARG A 111 -15.55 11.13 36.88
N GLY A 112 -15.54 12.10 35.96
CA GLY A 112 -14.56 13.19 35.95
C GLY A 112 -13.26 12.85 35.22
N THR A 113 -13.11 11.63 34.74
CA THR A 113 -12.13 11.27 33.71
C THR A 113 -12.70 11.63 32.34
N VAL A 114 -11.86 12.15 31.45
CA VAL A 114 -12.17 12.31 30.02
C VAL A 114 -11.15 11.47 29.27
N ILE A 115 -11.60 10.76 28.24
CA ILE A 115 -10.73 10.06 27.29
C ILE A 115 -11.12 10.61 25.91
N GLU A 116 -10.15 11.10 25.17
CA GLU A 116 -10.38 11.77 23.89
C GLU A 116 -10.38 10.78 22.73
N ASN A 117 -9.59 9.71 22.79
CA ASN A 117 -9.40 8.85 21.62
C ASN A 117 -9.77 7.38 21.89
N ALA A 118 -10.29 6.72 20.87
CA ALA A 118 -10.50 5.28 20.87
C ALA A 118 -10.01 4.67 19.55
N ILE A 119 -9.34 3.52 19.66
CA ILE A 119 -8.91 2.72 18.52
C ILE A 119 -9.49 1.31 18.70
N GLY A 120 -10.32 0.89 17.75
CA GLY A 120 -10.85 -0.46 17.59
C GLY A 120 -9.76 -1.46 17.21
N GLY A 121 -10.12 -2.56 16.59
CA GLY A 121 -9.28 -3.64 16.11
C GLY A 121 -9.72 -4.09 14.72
N SER A 122 -9.57 -5.38 14.39
CA SER A 122 -9.97 -5.92 13.08
C SER A 122 -11.36 -6.62 13.09
N GLY A 123 -12.17 -6.34 14.11
CA GLY A 123 -13.54 -6.87 14.26
C GLY A 123 -14.59 -5.81 13.89
N ASN A 124 -15.88 -6.15 13.97
CA ASN A 124 -16.94 -5.15 13.75
C ASN A 124 -17.18 -4.38 15.04
N ASP A 125 -16.54 -3.23 15.16
CA ASP A 125 -16.44 -2.49 16.39
C ASP A 125 -17.51 -1.41 16.52
N SER A 126 -17.83 -1.06 17.77
CA SER A 126 -18.70 0.05 18.10
C SER A 126 -17.97 1.03 19.00
N LEU A 127 -17.65 2.21 18.47
CA LEU A 127 -16.91 3.26 19.16
C LEU A 127 -17.86 4.45 19.40
N ILE A 128 -17.99 4.85 20.66
CA ILE A 128 -18.82 5.97 21.08
C ILE A 128 -17.93 6.97 21.80
N GLY A 129 -17.89 8.19 21.27
CA GLY A 129 -17.21 9.35 21.83
C GLY A 129 -17.90 9.90 23.07
N ASN A 130 -17.60 11.15 23.41
CA ASN A 130 -18.19 11.86 24.53
C ASN A 130 -18.45 13.33 24.15
N THR A 131 -18.24 14.27 25.09
CA THR A 131 -18.51 15.69 24.82
C THR A 131 -17.23 16.49 24.53
N ALA A 132 -16.09 15.81 24.41
CA ALA A 132 -14.81 16.39 24.05
C ALA A 132 -14.52 16.07 22.58
N ASN A 133 -13.59 16.83 21.98
CA ASN A 133 -13.13 16.54 20.63
C ASN A 133 -12.45 15.17 20.60
N ASN A 134 -13.07 14.21 19.94
CA ASN A 134 -12.65 12.82 19.92
C ASN A 134 -11.92 12.45 18.63
N VAL A 135 -10.96 11.54 18.72
CA VAL A 135 -10.43 10.81 17.54
C VAL A 135 -10.81 9.34 17.67
N LEU A 136 -11.69 8.87 16.78
CA LEU A 136 -12.18 7.51 16.77
C LEU A 136 -11.67 6.79 15.51
N THR A 137 -11.08 5.62 15.68
CA THR A 137 -10.54 4.81 14.58
C THR A 137 -11.05 3.38 14.68
N GLY A 138 -11.83 2.90 13.71
CA GLY A 138 -12.35 1.53 13.65
C GLY A 138 -11.26 0.51 13.30
N ASN A 139 -10.48 0.82 12.25
CA ASN A 139 -9.47 -0.01 11.57
C ASN A 139 -10.05 -0.99 10.57
N GLY A 140 -10.41 -2.22 10.95
CA GLY A 140 -10.88 -3.19 9.99
C GLY A 140 -12.12 -3.90 10.46
N GLY A 141 -13.05 -4.19 9.56
CA GLY A 141 -14.37 -4.70 9.90
C GLY A 141 -15.44 -3.69 9.50
N ASN A 142 -16.71 -4.01 9.75
CA ASN A 142 -17.81 -3.08 9.52
C ASN A 142 -18.13 -2.38 10.83
N ASP A 143 -17.57 -1.20 11.02
CA ASP A 143 -17.54 -0.47 12.27
C ASP A 143 -18.69 0.54 12.39
N SER A 144 -19.02 0.90 13.63
CA SER A 144 -19.99 1.95 13.95
C SER A 144 -19.35 2.97 14.90
N LEU A 145 -19.09 4.16 14.37
CA LEU A 145 -18.44 5.26 15.08
C LEU A 145 -19.45 6.39 15.33
N THR A 146 -19.51 6.90 16.56
CA THR A 146 -20.34 8.05 16.94
C THR A 146 -19.52 9.02 17.76
N GLY A 147 -19.30 10.26 17.28
CA GLY A 147 -18.53 11.30 17.99
C GLY A 147 -19.27 11.88 19.22
N ASP A 148 -20.60 11.91 19.18
CA ASP A 148 -21.49 12.58 20.14
C ASP A 148 -21.39 14.12 20.06
N ALA A 149 -20.56 14.78 20.86
CA ALA A 149 -20.44 16.25 20.82
C ALA A 149 -18.99 16.68 20.93
N GLY A 150 -18.60 17.71 20.19
CA GLY A 150 -17.20 18.07 20.04
C GLY A 150 -16.91 18.31 18.57
N ASN A 151 -15.69 18.73 18.26
CA ASN A 151 -15.22 18.68 16.88
C ASN A 151 -14.42 17.40 16.75
N ASP A 152 -15.06 16.36 16.24
CA ASP A 152 -14.57 14.99 16.25
C ASP A 152 -13.89 14.63 14.94
N THR A 153 -13.04 13.62 14.96
CA THR A 153 -12.41 13.05 13.77
C THR A 153 -12.63 11.54 13.78
N LEU A 154 -13.36 11.05 12.80
CA LEU A 154 -13.78 9.66 12.69
C LEU A 154 -13.10 9.03 11.48
N TYR A 155 -12.40 7.93 11.71
CA TYR A 155 -11.81 7.07 10.69
C TYR A 155 -12.49 5.70 10.77
N GLY A 156 -13.30 5.34 9.78
CA GLY A 156 -13.97 4.03 9.72
C GLY A 156 -12.92 2.94 9.58
N GLY A 157 -12.35 2.90 8.39
CA GLY A 157 -11.25 2.05 8.04
C GLY A 157 -11.59 1.15 6.86
N SER A 158 -11.10 -0.08 6.88
CA SER A 158 -11.43 -1.06 5.85
C SER A 158 -12.71 -1.78 6.22
N GLY A 159 -13.67 -1.88 5.31
CA GLY A 159 -14.98 -2.47 5.58
C GLY A 159 -16.09 -1.43 5.42
N GLY A 160 -17.34 -1.88 5.48
CA GLY A 160 -18.50 -1.00 5.27
C GLY A 160 -18.97 -0.41 6.59
N ASP A 161 -18.58 0.83 6.84
CA ASP A 161 -18.67 1.49 8.13
C ASP A 161 -19.87 2.44 8.22
N THR A 162 -20.24 2.79 9.44
CA THR A 162 -21.24 3.81 9.75
C THR A 162 -20.65 4.85 10.68
N LEU A 163 -20.42 6.05 10.16
CA LEU A 163 -19.83 7.16 10.89
C LEU A 163 -20.89 8.24 11.15
N ASN A 164 -20.98 8.68 12.40
CA ASN A 164 -21.82 9.80 12.81
C ASN A 164 -20.99 10.80 13.62
N GLY A 165 -20.73 11.99 13.06
CA GLY A 165 -20.00 13.06 13.74
C GLY A 165 -20.74 13.51 15.00
N GLY A 166 -21.96 14.00 14.84
CA GLY A 166 -22.84 14.34 15.94
C GLY A 166 -23.04 15.85 16.03
N SER A 167 -22.46 16.50 17.03
CA SER A 167 -22.63 17.95 17.17
C SER A 167 -21.31 18.67 17.34
N GLY A 168 -21.09 19.68 16.49
CA GLY A 168 -19.81 20.35 16.34
C GLY A 168 -19.32 20.16 14.91
N ASN A 169 -18.12 20.63 14.61
CA ASN A 169 -17.60 20.57 13.24
C ASN A 169 -16.70 19.35 13.12
N ASP A 170 -17.20 18.31 12.48
CA ASP A 170 -16.61 16.99 12.49
C ASP A 170 -15.88 16.68 11.17
N ALA A 171 -14.88 15.80 11.25
CA ALA A 171 -14.13 15.29 10.11
C ALA A 171 -14.36 13.78 9.99
N LEU A 172 -15.04 13.36 8.93
CA LEU A 172 -15.40 11.96 8.70
C LEU A 172 -14.62 11.41 7.50
N ASN A 173 -13.91 10.32 7.72
CA ASN A 173 -13.23 9.55 6.69
C ASN A 173 -13.69 8.10 6.81
N GLY A 174 -14.50 7.64 5.85
CA GLY A 174 -14.94 6.25 5.80
C GLY A 174 -13.76 5.30 5.61
N SER A 175 -12.83 5.72 4.75
CA SER A 175 -11.63 4.97 4.37
C SER A 175 -10.56 4.81 5.44
N TYR A 176 -9.84 3.68 5.38
CA TYR A 176 -8.52 3.57 6.02
C TYR A 176 -7.47 4.02 5.01
N THR A 177 -6.69 5.04 5.35
CA THR A 177 -5.68 5.50 4.39
C THR A 177 -4.57 4.44 4.17
N TYR A 178 -4.35 3.46 5.07
CA TYR A 178 -3.21 2.50 4.96
C TYR A 178 -3.35 1.18 5.75
N ALA A 179 -4.05 0.16 5.24
CA ALA A 179 -4.14 -1.15 5.90
C ALA A 179 -3.29 -2.19 5.17
N PHE A 180 -2.28 -2.74 5.86
CA PHE A 180 -1.57 -3.94 5.42
C PHE A 180 -2.19 -5.15 6.11
N ALA A 181 -2.88 -6.01 5.36
CA ALA A 181 -3.38 -7.29 5.87
C ALA A 181 -2.40 -8.40 5.49
N ALA A 182 -1.82 -9.07 6.50
CA ALA A 182 -1.04 -10.27 6.26
C ALA A 182 -1.97 -11.46 6.01
N VAL A 183 -1.87 -12.05 4.81
CA VAL A 183 -2.55 -13.29 4.45
C VAL A 183 -1.55 -14.44 4.59
N GLU A 184 -1.60 -15.16 5.71
CA GLU A 184 -0.72 -16.31 6.01
C GLU A 184 -1.06 -17.60 5.19
N ASN A 185 -1.85 -17.51 4.13
CA ASN A 185 -2.43 -18.70 3.47
C ASN A 185 -1.78 -19.08 2.13
N VAL A 186 -0.62 -18.53 1.77
CA VAL A 186 0.11 -19.07 0.62
C VAL A 186 0.69 -20.43 1.02
N ASN A 187 0.14 -21.50 0.44
CA ASN A 187 0.37 -22.88 0.85
C ASN A 187 1.85 -23.18 1.11
N ARG A 188 2.22 -23.31 2.38
CA ARG A 188 3.58 -23.55 2.90
C ARG A 188 4.35 -24.73 2.26
N TYR A 189 3.63 -25.63 1.60
CA TYR A 189 4.21 -26.80 0.94
C TYR A 189 4.36 -26.64 -0.57
N ALA A 190 3.82 -25.58 -1.15
CA ALA A 190 3.75 -25.44 -2.59
C ALA A 190 5.01 -24.80 -3.20
N ILE A 191 5.72 -23.95 -2.44
CA ILE A 191 6.94 -23.22 -2.85
C ILE A 191 8.20 -23.78 -2.13
N ASN A 192 8.05 -24.86 -1.36
CA ASN A 192 9.08 -25.33 -0.42
C ASN A 192 10.32 -25.89 -1.16
N GLY A 193 11.49 -25.27 -0.93
CA GLY A 193 12.78 -25.61 -1.55
C GLY A 193 13.45 -24.40 -2.21
N HIS A 194 14.78 -24.37 -2.24
CA HIS A 194 15.58 -23.31 -2.90
C HIS A 194 15.23 -23.22 -4.39
N HIS A 195 14.30 -22.34 -4.73
CA HIS A 195 14.02 -21.93 -6.11
C HIS A 195 15.08 -20.92 -6.53
N ASP A 196 15.41 -20.90 -7.80
CA ASP A 196 16.45 -20.02 -8.33
C ASP A 196 15.86 -18.69 -8.80
N HIS A 197 14.60 -18.71 -9.25
CA HIS A 197 13.88 -17.52 -9.68
C HIS A 197 12.42 -17.53 -9.19
N ALA A 198 11.94 -16.33 -8.85
CA ALA A 198 10.55 -16.02 -8.58
C ALA A 198 10.13 -14.88 -9.52
N LEU A 199 9.06 -15.10 -10.28
CA LEU A 199 8.55 -14.19 -11.31
C LEU A 199 7.16 -13.73 -10.92
N VAL A 200 6.84 -12.48 -11.24
CA VAL A 200 5.53 -11.86 -11.02
C VAL A 200 5.03 -11.27 -12.34
N GLY A 201 3.73 -11.37 -12.59
CA GLY A 201 3.04 -10.82 -13.78
C GLY A 201 1.63 -11.37 -13.92
N ASP A 202 0.76 -10.73 -14.71
CA ASP A 202 -0.59 -11.23 -15.01
C ASP A 202 -0.53 -12.28 -16.13
N PHE A 203 -0.14 -13.50 -15.79
CA PHE A 203 0.09 -14.56 -16.79
C PHE A 203 -1.20 -15.09 -17.42
N ASN A 204 -2.35 -14.87 -16.78
CA ASN A 204 -3.63 -15.44 -17.19
C ASN A 204 -4.61 -14.40 -17.79
N GLY A 205 -4.35 -13.11 -17.57
CA GLY A 205 -5.07 -11.97 -18.15
C GLY A 205 -6.31 -11.59 -17.38
N ASP A 206 -6.31 -11.80 -16.06
CA ASP A 206 -7.44 -11.49 -15.18
C ASP A 206 -7.27 -10.18 -14.39
N GLY A 207 -6.22 -9.43 -14.70
CA GLY A 207 -5.87 -8.17 -14.07
C GLY A 207 -5.20 -8.33 -12.70
N ARG A 208 -4.78 -9.54 -12.32
CA ARG A 208 -4.08 -9.80 -11.06
C ARG A 208 -2.69 -10.33 -11.31
N SER A 209 -1.77 -9.94 -10.45
CA SER A 209 -0.42 -10.46 -10.43
C SER A 209 -0.45 -11.92 -9.99
N ASP A 210 0.16 -12.77 -10.80
CA ASP A 210 0.38 -14.18 -10.54
C ASP A 210 1.87 -14.39 -10.18
N LEU A 211 2.20 -15.58 -9.68
CA LEU A 211 3.57 -15.95 -9.32
C LEU A 211 4.03 -17.21 -10.04
N ILE A 212 5.29 -17.24 -10.47
CA ILE A 212 5.95 -18.44 -10.97
C ILE A 212 7.28 -18.63 -10.26
N PHE A 213 7.48 -19.84 -9.73
CA PHE A 213 8.75 -20.29 -9.19
C PHE A 213 9.40 -21.30 -10.12
N THR A 214 10.71 -21.19 -10.31
CA THR A 214 11.48 -22.13 -11.14
C THR A 214 12.67 -22.70 -10.38
N TRP A 215 12.94 -23.99 -10.61
CA TRP A 215 14.07 -24.74 -10.06
C TRP A 215 14.92 -25.29 -11.21
N GLU A 216 16.13 -24.79 -11.34
CA GLU A 216 17.00 -24.98 -12.49
C GLU A 216 17.55 -26.40 -12.59
N HIS A 217 17.81 -27.06 -11.45
CA HIS A 217 18.52 -28.34 -11.44
C HIS A 217 17.72 -29.48 -12.08
N TYR A 218 16.40 -29.33 -12.21
CA TYR A 218 15.50 -30.33 -12.81
C TYR A 218 14.48 -29.74 -13.80
N GLY A 219 14.51 -28.42 -14.04
CA GLY A 219 13.53 -27.73 -14.87
C GLY A 219 12.11 -27.84 -14.31
N GLU A 220 11.99 -27.94 -12.98
CA GLU A 220 10.72 -27.91 -12.26
C GLU A 220 10.26 -26.47 -12.16
N ASN A 221 8.96 -26.27 -12.22
CA ASN A 221 8.35 -24.96 -12.18
C ASN A 221 6.94 -25.09 -11.62
N ARG A 222 6.47 -24.03 -10.97
CA ARG A 222 5.13 -23.97 -10.42
C ARG A 222 4.55 -22.58 -10.49
N MET A 223 3.29 -22.49 -10.89
CA MET A 223 2.51 -21.26 -10.98
C MET A 223 1.49 -21.19 -9.86
N PHE A 224 1.23 -19.97 -9.43
CA PHE A 224 0.22 -19.59 -8.46
C PHE A 224 -0.56 -18.42 -9.03
N LEU A 225 -1.85 -18.63 -9.26
CA LEU A 225 -2.75 -17.60 -9.80
C LEU A 225 -3.31 -16.76 -8.65
N GLY A 226 -3.21 -15.44 -8.75
CA GLY A 226 -3.77 -14.49 -7.78
C GLY A 226 -5.29 -14.55 -7.76
N ASN A 227 -5.88 -14.55 -6.56
CA ASN A 227 -7.32 -14.48 -6.38
C ASN A 227 -7.72 -13.13 -5.78
N ALA A 228 -8.96 -12.70 -6.01
CA ALA A 228 -9.46 -11.41 -5.51
C ALA A 228 -9.47 -11.26 -3.97
N ASP A 229 -9.33 -12.36 -3.22
CA ASP A 229 -9.18 -12.34 -1.76
C ASP A 229 -7.70 -12.33 -1.30
N GLY A 230 -6.76 -12.14 -2.24
CA GLY A 230 -5.32 -12.24 -2.04
C GLY A 230 -4.81 -13.65 -1.76
N SER A 231 -5.65 -14.68 -1.82
CA SER A 231 -5.14 -16.05 -1.82
C SER A 231 -4.57 -16.43 -3.18
N PHE A 232 -3.81 -17.52 -3.24
CA PHE A 232 -3.32 -18.06 -4.51
C PHE A 232 -3.94 -19.42 -4.83
N THR A 233 -4.34 -19.60 -6.09
CA THR A 233 -4.73 -20.89 -6.65
C THR A 233 -3.52 -21.55 -7.29
N ASP A 234 -3.20 -22.80 -6.91
CA ASP A 234 -2.12 -23.57 -7.55
C ASP A 234 -2.46 -23.88 -9.01
N GLY A 235 -1.72 -23.24 -9.93
CA GLY A 235 -1.83 -23.44 -11.38
C GLY A 235 -1.09 -24.67 -11.88
N GLY A 236 -0.37 -25.38 -11.01
CA GLY A 236 0.46 -26.52 -11.37
C GLY A 236 1.76 -26.09 -12.06
N SER A 237 2.29 -26.94 -12.95
CA SER A 237 3.54 -26.65 -13.69
C SER A 237 3.20 -26.09 -15.07
N PRO A 238 3.29 -24.76 -15.27
CA PRO A 238 2.87 -24.12 -16.51
C PRO A 238 3.85 -24.36 -17.67
N LEU A 239 5.11 -24.72 -17.39
CA LEU A 239 6.14 -25.03 -18.38
C LEU A 239 6.43 -26.54 -18.38
N ALA A 240 6.65 -27.11 -19.56
CA ALA A 240 7.04 -28.50 -19.69
C ALA A 240 8.35 -28.78 -18.93
N THR A 241 8.45 -29.96 -18.31
CA THR A 241 9.65 -30.36 -17.56
C THR A 241 10.86 -30.27 -18.49
N HIS A 242 11.97 -29.70 -17.99
CA HIS A 242 13.22 -29.47 -18.75
C HIS A 242 13.16 -28.37 -19.82
N ALA A 243 12.04 -27.65 -19.98
CA ALA A 243 11.94 -26.55 -20.94
C ALA A 243 12.90 -25.39 -20.66
N ILE A 244 13.45 -25.31 -19.45
CA ILE A 244 14.37 -24.26 -18.97
C ILE A 244 15.66 -24.84 -18.36
N ASN A 245 16.05 -26.06 -18.72
CA ASN A 245 17.28 -26.66 -18.19
C ASN A 245 18.53 -25.86 -18.59
N GLY A 246 19.45 -25.71 -17.62
CA GLY A 246 20.83 -25.30 -17.88
C GLY A 246 21.17 -23.86 -17.51
N TYR A 247 20.59 -23.31 -16.44
CA TYR A 247 20.90 -21.98 -15.89
C TYR A 247 20.69 -20.87 -16.93
N PRO A 248 19.45 -20.42 -17.19
CA PRO A 248 19.23 -19.25 -18.02
C PRO A 248 19.99 -18.07 -17.43
N ASP A 249 20.69 -17.31 -18.29
CA ASP A 249 21.43 -16.11 -17.86
C ASP A 249 20.44 -14.98 -17.51
N HIS A 250 19.29 -14.93 -18.18
CA HIS A 250 18.20 -14.01 -17.88
C HIS A 250 16.82 -14.66 -18.01
N THR A 251 15.91 -14.21 -17.16
CA THR A 251 14.48 -14.50 -17.21
C THR A 251 13.73 -13.19 -17.23
N LEU A 252 12.85 -12.99 -18.21
CA LEU A 252 12.15 -11.73 -18.42
C LEU A 252 10.65 -11.98 -18.56
N VAL A 253 9.88 -11.02 -18.06
CA VAL A 253 8.42 -11.03 -18.02
C VAL A 253 7.90 -9.79 -18.74
N GLY A 254 6.79 -9.92 -19.47
CA GLY A 254 6.03 -8.81 -20.03
C GLY A 254 5.10 -9.26 -21.16
N ASP A 255 4.05 -8.51 -21.45
CA ASP A 255 3.14 -8.78 -22.57
C ASP A 255 3.81 -8.44 -23.93
N PHE A 256 4.54 -9.39 -24.52
CA PHE A 256 5.27 -9.16 -25.78
C PHE A 256 4.35 -9.16 -27.01
N ASN A 257 3.09 -9.58 -26.86
CA ASN A 257 2.19 -9.83 -27.98
C ASN A 257 0.94 -8.93 -27.99
N GLY A 258 0.66 -8.25 -26.87
CA GLY A 258 -0.41 -7.28 -26.70
C GLY A 258 -1.77 -7.93 -26.44
N ASP A 259 -1.80 -9.13 -25.87
CA ASP A 259 -3.05 -9.84 -25.54
C ASP A 259 -3.52 -9.62 -24.09
N GLY A 260 -2.82 -8.76 -23.35
CA GLY A 260 -3.09 -8.44 -21.95
C GLY A 260 -2.66 -9.55 -21.00
N ARG A 261 -1.81 -10.49 -21.44
CA ARG A 261 -1.18 -11.50 -20.58
C ARG A 261 0.32 -11.30 -20.60
N ASP A 262 0.94 -11.38 -19.43
CA ASP A 262 2.38 -11.41 -19.36
C ASP A 262 2.93 -12.73 -19.91
N ASP A 263 3.97 -12.60 -20.73
CA ASP A 263 4.69 -13.68 -21.38
C ASP A 263 6.05 -13.90 -20.69
N LEU A 264 6.71 -15.03 -20.99
CA LEU A 264 8.04 -15.33 -20.46
C LEU A 264 9.07 -15.54 -21.56
N ILE A 265 10.26 -14.97 -21.37
CA ILE A 265 11.43 -15.30 -22.18
C ILE A 265 12.63 -15.65 -21.31
N PHE A 266 13.27 -16.76 -21.65
CA PHE A 266 14.53 -17.21 -21.05
C PHE A 266 15.64 -17.14 -22.08
N THR A 267 16.81 -16.63 -21.69
CA THR A 267 17.97 -16.51 -22.58
C THR A 267 19.21 -17.19 -22.03
N TRP A 268 19.98 -17.83 -22.91
CA TRP A 268 21.29 -18.42 -22.66
C TRP A 268 22.31 -17.83 -23.65
N GLU A 269 23.18 -16.99 -23.14
CA GLU A 269 24.02 -16.09 -23.93
C GLU A 269 25.18 -16.81 -24.61
N HIS A 270 25.66 -17.90 -24.01
CA HIS A 270 26.82 -18.65 -24.52
C HIS A 270 26.58 -19.22 -25.94
N TYR A 271 25.32 -19.42 -26.32
CA TYR A 271 24.92 -19.89 -27.66
C TYR A 271 23.84 -19.03 -28.31
N GLY A 272 23.40 -17.94 -27.66
CA GLY A 272 22.26 -17.12 -28.05
C GLY A 272 20.93 -17.89 -28.05
N GLU A 273 20.85 -19.00 -27.31
CA GLU A 273 19.59 -19.72 -27.17
C GLU A 273 18.59 -18.82 -26.44
N ASN A 274 17.35 -18.78 -26.92
CA ASN A 274 16.26 -18.04 -26.30
C ASN A 274 14.98 -18.83 -26.48
N ARG A 275 14.12 -18.78 -25.47
CA ARG A 275 12.87 -19.54 -25.46
C ARG A 275 11.76 -18.60 -25.00
N LEU A 276 10.83 -18.33 -25.91
CA LEU A 276 9.63 -17.56 -25.63
C LEU A 276 8.46 -18.49 -25.33
N PHE A 277 7.68 -18.09 -24.34
CA PHE A 277 6.49 -18.77 -23.84
C PHE A 277 5.39 -17.72 -23.73
N LEU A 278 4.35 -17.81 -24.56
CA LEU A 278 3.25 -16.85 -24.52
C LEU A 278 2.19 -17.30 -23.52
N GLY A 279 1.72 -16.38 -22.67
CA GLY A 279 0.64 -16.62 -21.74
C GLY A 279 -0.62 -17.04 -22.49
N ASN A 280 -1.34 -18.03 -21.97
CA ASN A 280 -2.61 -18.46 -22.52
C ASN A 280 -3.75 -18.34 -21.51
N ALA A 281 -4.98 -18.18 -22.01
CA ALA A 281 -6.19 -17.99 -21.19
C ALA A 281 -6.50 -19.16 -20.24
N GLY A 282 -5.74 -20.27 -20.30
CA GLY A 282 -5.86 -21.40 -19.38
C GLY A 282 -4.95 -21.31 -18.16
N GLY A 283 -4.15 -20.23 -18.01
CA GLY A 283 -3.15 -20.11 -16.95
C GLY A 283 -1.90 -20.96 -17.21
N GLY A 284 -1.53 -21.18 -18.47
CA GLY A 284 -0.28 -21.85 -18.86
C GLY A 284 0.42 -21.10 -19.99
N PHE A 285 1.44 -21.72 -20.59
CA PHE A 285 2.15 -21.09 -21.70
C PHE A 285 2.22 -21.91 -22.97
N ASP A 286 2.11 -21.23 -24.12
CA ASP A 286 2.40 -21.76 -25.43
C ASP A 286 3.87 -21.54 -25.79
N TYR A 287 4.63 -22.63 -25.95
CA TYR A 287 6.04 -22.55 -26.32
C TYR A 287 6.23 -22.15 -27.79
N MET A 288 6.79 -20.98 -28.01
CA MET A 288 7.04 -20.43 -29.34
C MET A 288 8.43 -20.77 -29.90
N GLY A 289 9.33 -21.32 -29.09
CA GLY A 289 10.69 -21.63 -29.53
C GLY A 289 11.59 -20.40 -29.59
N PHE A 290 12.55 -20.44 -30.52
CA PHE A 290 13.55 -19.38 -30.73
C PHE A 290 12.96 -18.28 -31.60
N GLN A 291 12.38 -17.25 -30.97
CA GLN A 291 11.83 -16.09 -31.69
C GLN A 291 12.87 -15.00 -31.94
N ILE A 292 13.93 -14.96 -31.15
CA ILE A 292 15.10 -14.13 -31.42
C ILE A 292 16.14 -14.99 -32.14
N THR A 293 16.70 -14.47 -33.22
CA THR A 293 17.72 -15.23 -33.97
C THR A 293 18.94 -15.43 -33.08
N PRO A 294 19.44 -16.65 -32.81
CA PRO A 294 20.52 -16.84 -31.82
C PRO A 294 21.78 -16.02 -32.07
N THR A 295 22.13 -15.78 -33.34
CA THR A 295 23.27 -14.93 -33.70
C THR A 295 23.09 -13.46 -33.33
N SER A 296 21.87 -12.99 -33.08
CA SER A 296 21.57 -11.60 -32.68
C SER A 296 21.62 -11.37 -31.18
N ILE A 297 21.87 -12.38 -30.36
CA ILE A 297 22.11 -12.21 -28.90
C ILE A 297 23.32 -13.01 -28.40
N ASN A 298 24.08 -13.62 -29.30
CA ASN A 298 25.31 -14.33 -28.95
C ASN A 298 26.37 -13.35 -28.43
N GLY A 299 27.08 -13.73 -27.36
CA GLY A 299 28.29 -13.07 -26.91
C GLY A 299 28.18 -12.26 -25.62
N TYR A 300 27.28 -12.63 -24.70
CA TYR A 300 27.09 -12.02 -23.39
C TYR A 300 26.70 -10.54 -23.47
N PRO A 301 25.43 -10.20 -23.76
CA PRO A 301 24.96 -8.84 -23.54
C PRO A 301 25.23 -8.42 -22.09
N ASP A 302 25.66 -7.17 -21.91
CA ASP A 302 25.99 -6.65 -20.58
C ASP A 302 24.71 -6.30 -19.81
N HIS A 303 23.67 -5.87 -20.54
CA HIS A 303 22.34 -5.60 -19.98
C HIS A 303 21.23 -6.04 -20.94
N THR A 304 20.13 -6.48 -20.33
CA THR A 304 18.88 -6.85 -20.98
C THR A 304 17.75 -6.12 -20.28
N LEU A 305 16.97 -5.34 -21.03
CA LEU A 305 15.88 -4.51 -20.49
C LEU A 305 14.58 -4.76 -21.23
N VAL A 306 13.47 -4.70 -20.49
CA VAL A 306 12.10 -4.82 -20.98
C VAL A 306 11.38 -3.49 -20.74
N GLY A 307 10.52 -3.10 -21.67
CA GLY A 307 9.63 -1.94 -21.55
C GLY A 307 8.88 -1.68 -22.86
N ASP A 308 7.77 -0.93 -22.83
CA ASP A 308 7.08 -0.48 -24.04
C ASP A 308 7.77 0.77 -24.62
N PHE A 309 8.92 0.56 -25.26
CA PHE A 309 9.76 1.65 -25.79
C PHE A 309 9.13 2.41 -26.95
N ASN A 310 8.06 1.88 -27.55
CA ASN A 310 7.43 2.44 -28.75
C ASN A 310 5.97 2.89 -28.53
N GLY A 311 5.35 2.54 -27.39
CA GLY A 311 4.03 2.99 -26.96
C GLY A 311 2.90 2.30 -27.70
N ASP A 312 3.11 1.05 -28.12
CA ASP A 312 2.09 0.24 -28.80
C ASP A 312 1.33 -0.70 -27.86
N GLY A 313 1.61 -0.62 -26.56
CA GLY A 313 1.02 -1.43 -25.51
C GLY A 313 1.63 -2.83 -25.42
N ARG A 314 2.76 -3.08 -26.09
CA ARG A 314 3.52 -4.34 -25.97
C ARG A 314 4.85 -4.09 -25.31
N SER A 315 5.28 -5.03 -24.49
CA SER A 315 6.65 -5.10 -24.02
C SER A 315 7.60 -5.29 -25.21
N ASP A 316 8.64 -4.48 -25.26
CA ASP A 316 9.77 -4.59 -26.16
C ASP A 316 11.00 -5.06 -25.38
N LEU A 317 12.06 -5.42 -26.11
CA LEU A 317 13.28 -5.95 -25.53
C LEU A 317 14.52 -5.30 -26.12
N ILE A 318 15.45 -4.84 -25.28
CA ILE A 318 16.75 -4.34 -25.73
C ILE A 318 17.90 -5.08 -25.05
N PHE A 319 18.86 -5.50 -25.88
CA PHE A 319 20.14 -6.01 -25.44
C PHE A 319 21.24 -5.01 -25.77
N THR A 320 22.13 -4.76 -24.81
CA THR A 320 23.24 -3.84 -24.96
C THR A 320 24.58 -4.56 -24.79
N TRP A 321 25.52 -4.31 -25.71
CA TRP A 321 26.91 -4.77 -25.62
C TRP A 321 27.82 -3.57 -25.61
N GLU A 322 28.35 -3.26 -24.45
CA GLU A 322 29.13 -2.05 -24.23
C GLU A 322 30.53 -2.15 -24.82
N HIS A 323 31.10 -3.36 -24.85
CA HIS A 323 32.42 -3.61 -25.43
C HIS A 323 32.45 -3.46 -26.95
N TYR A 324 31.30 -3.60 -27.61
CA TYR A 324 31.17 -3.55 -29.06
C TYR A 324 30.35 -2.36 -29.56
N GLY A 325 29.65 -1.66 -28.65
CA GLY A 325 28.74 -0.57 -28.99
C GLY A 325 27.54 -1.06 -29.82
N GLU A 326 27.27 -2.35 -29.80
CA GLU A 326 26.15 -2.92 -30.53
C GLU A 326 24.96 -2.94 -29.57
N ASN A 327 23.90 -2.21 -29.88
CA ASN A 327 22.64 -2.26 -29.15
C ASN A 327 21.59 -2.82 -30.12
N ARG A 328 20.74 -3.71 -29.62
CA ARG A 328 19.79 -4.47 -30.45
C ARG A 328 18.43 -4.41 -29.78
N LEU A 329 17.48 -3.78 -30.46
CA LEU A 329 16.10 -3.64 -30.03
C LEU A 329 15.23 -4.64 -30.81
N PHE A 330 14.32 -5.25 -30.09
CA PHE A 330 13.39 -6.27 -30.53
C PHE A 330 12.01 -5.78 -30.11
N LEU A 331 11.24 -5.27 -31.07
CA LEU A 331 9.89 -4.79 -30.79
C LEU A 331 8.94 -5.97 -30.70
N GLY A 332 8.12 -6.01 -29.64
CA GLY A 332 7.05 -6.98 -29.50
C GLY A 332 6.09 -6.89 -30.68
N ASN A 333 5.57 -8.02 -31.14
CA ASN A 333 4.60 -8.03 -32.24
C ASN A 333 3.39 -8.92 -31.94
N ALA A 334 2.27 -8.61 -32.57
CA ALA A 334 1.00 -9.31 -32.36
C ALA A 334 0.98 -10.80 -32.73
N SER A 335 2.06 -11.33 -33.30
CA SER A 335 2.23 -12.78 -33.51
C SER A 335 2.98 -13.48 -32.38
N GLY A 336 3.36 -12.76 -31.33
CA GLY A 336 4.16 -13.24 -30.21
C GLY A 336 5.58 -13.59 -30.62
N GLY A 337 6.18 -12.76 -31.47
CA GLY A 337 7.60 -12.78 -31.80
C GLY A 337 8.17 -11.35 -31.72
N PHE A 338 9.32 -11.12 -32.35
CA PHE A 338 9.97 -9.81 -32.30
C PHE A 338 10.36 -9.28 -33.66
N ASP A 339 10.07 -8.00 -33.90
CA ASP A 339 10.58 -7.26 -35.04
C ASP A 339 11.94 -6.62 -34.68
N TYR A 340 13.00 -7.06 -35.37
CA TYR A 340 14.35 -6.59 -35.08
C TYR A 340 14.60 -5.19 -35.66
N VAL A 341 14.96 -4.25 -34.80
CA VAL A 341 15.41 -2.91 -35.16
C VAL A 341 16.93 -2.84 -35.11
N SER A 342 17.55 -2.78 -36.28
CA SER A 342 19.00 -2.59 -36.38
C SER A 342 19.38 -1.15 -36.04
N PHE A 343 20.26 -0.98 -35.05
CA PHE A 343 20.77 0.33 -34.58
C PHE A 343 19.69 1.24 -33.97
N PRO A 344 19.02 0.80 -32.89
CA PRO A 344 18.00 1.60 -32.21
C PRO A 344 18.56 2.89 -31.61
N MET A 345 19.87 2.96 -31.44
CA MET A 345 20.62 4.13 -31.00
C MET A 345 22.00 4.13 -31.67
N THR A 346 22.68 5.28 -31.65
CA THR A 346 24.03 5.35 -32.25
C THR A 346 24.99 4.40 -31.51
N PRO A 347 25.82 3.59 -32.20
CA PRO A 347 26.68 2.58 -31.56
C PRO A 347 27.62 3.07 -30.43
N SER A 348 27.96 4.35 -30.42
CA SER A 348 28.81 4.94 -29.37
C SER A 348 28.03 5.55 -28.20
N ALA A 349 26.70 5.44 -28.22
CA ALA A 349 25.82 6.07 -27.25
C ALA A 349 25.88 5.44 -25.86
N ILE A 350 26.30 4.17 -25.77
CA ILE A 350 26.57 3.45 -24.52
C ILE A 350 27.91 2.74 -24.75
N ASN A 351 28.99 3.37 -24.31
CA ASN A 351 30.36 2.96 -24.66
C ASN A 351 31.24 2.82 -23.41
N SER A 352 30.73 2.13 -22.40
CA SER A 352 31.39 1.74 -21.14
C SER A 352 30.36 1.17 -20.16
N PHE A 353 30.81 0.45 -19.14
CA PHE A 353 30.01 -0.06 -18.02
C PHE A 353 29.32 1.05 -17.23
N PRO A 354 28.01 1.30 -17.44
CA PRO A 354 27.24 2.19 -16.59
C PRO A 354 27.17 1.58 -15.19
N ASP A 355 27.18 2.45 -14.20
CA ASP A 355 26.93 2.04 -12.82
C ASP A 355 25.44 1.72 -12.63
N GLN A 356 24.55 2.36 -13.40
CA GLN A 356 23.09 2.15 -13.35
C GLN A 356 22.47 2.20 -14.74
N THR A 357 21.51 1.31 -14.97
CA THR A 357 20.69 1.22 -16.17
C THR A 357 19.23 1.11 -15.71
N LEU A 358 18.41 2.10 -16.07
CA LEU A 358 17.04 2.27 -15.59
C LEU A 358 16.08 2.40 -16.77
N VAL A 359 14.85 1.93 -16.57
CA VAL A 359 13.73 2.05 -17.50
C VAL A 359 12.56 2.71 -16.76
N GLY A 360 11.80 3.54 -17.46
CA GLY A 360 10.58 4.18 -16.97
C GLY A 360 10.09 5.29 -17.91
N ASP A 361 8.85 5.75 -17.78
CA ASP A 361 8.30 6.88 -18.53
C ASP A 361 8.69 8.20 -17.86
N PHE A 362 9.96 8.61 -18.05
CA PHE A 362 10.51 9.81 -17.41
C PHE A 362 9.91 11.13 -17.95
N ASN A 363 9.13 11.07 -19.04
CA ASN A 363 8.62 12.25 -19.73
C ASN A 363 7.09 12.32 -19.82
N GLY A 364 6.39 11.23 -19.48
CA GLY A 364 4.92 11.15 -19.42
C GLY A 364 4.27 11.05 -20.78
N ASP A 365 4.96 10.49 -21.78
CA ASP A 365 4.43 10.30 -23.13
C ASP A 365 3.83 8.91 -23.38
N GLY A 366 3.78 8.09 -22.32
CA GLY A 366 3.27 6.73 -22.31
C GLY A 366 4.22 5.72 -22.95
N ARG A 367 5.51 6.06 -23.13
CA ARG A 367 6.56 5.14 -23.59
C ARG A 367 7.62 5.02 -22.52
N ASP A 368 8.13 3.81 -22.39
CA ASP A 368 9.31 3.60 -21.58
C ASP A 368 10.54 4.26 -22.23
N ASP A 369 11.30 4.95 -21.40
CA ASP A 369 12.56 5.59 -21.72
C ASP A 369 13.71 4.84 -21.04
N MET A 370 14.95 5.19 -21.38
CA MET A 370 16.14 4.58 -20.79
C MET A 370 17.10 5.63 -20.22
N PHE A 371 17.49 5.44 -18.96
CA PHE A 371 18.46 6.28 -18.28
C PHE A 371 19.69 5.49 -17.86
N PHE A 372 20.87 6.02 -18.21
CA PHE A 372 22.17 5.45 -17.83
C PHE A 372 22.97 6.45 -17.03
N SER A 373 23.71 5.96 -16.03
CA SER A 373 24.67 6.79 -15.30
C SER A 373 26.01 6.11 -15.03
N TRP A 374 27.06 6.91 -14.99
CA TRP A 374 28.44 6.55 -14.68
C TRP A 374 28.94 7.46 -13.55
N ALA A 375 29.12 6.87 -12.38
CA ALA A 375 29.61 7.50 -11.17
C ALA A 375 30.96 8.18 -11.37
N ARG A 376 31.84 7.59 -12.19
CA ARG A 376 33.26 7.99 -12.26
C ARG A 376 33.50 9.47 -12.56
N TYR A 377 32.55 10.16 -13.20
CA TYR A 377 32.53 11.63 -13.32
C TYR A 377 31.11 12.22 -13.25
N GLY A 378 30.12 11.42 -12.81
CA GLY A 378 28.70 11.76 -12.83
C GLY A 378 28.10 11.88 -14.23
N GLU A 379 28.71 11.21 -15.20
CA GLU A 379 28.17 11.19 -16.55
C GLU A 379 26.82 10.48 -16.54
N ASN A 380 25.84 11.00 -17.27
CA ASN A 380 24.53 10.40 -17.40
C ASN A 380 23.98 10.66 -18.79
N ARG A 381 23.09 9.78 -19.23
CA ARG A 381 22.55 9.77 -20.59
C ARG A 381 21.09 9.32 -20.54
N LEU A 382 20.20 10.16 -21.06
CA LEU A 382 18.79 9.82 -21.25
C LEU A 382 18.47 9.56 -22.72
N PHE A 383 17.67 8.54 -22.96
CA PHE A 383 17.22 8.06 -24.25
C PHE A 383 15.70 7.94 -24.23
N LEU A 384 15.01 8.80 -24.99
CA LEU A 384 13.55 8.75 -25.04
C LEU A 384 13.08 7.74 -26.08
N GLY A 385 12.10 6.92 -25.72
CA GLY A 385 11.41 6.00 -26.60
C GLY A 385 10.77 6.72 -27.80
N THR A 386 10.62 6.02 -28.92
CA THR A 386 10.00 6.59 -30.11
C THR A 386 8.99 5.64 -30.73
N ALA A 387 7.87 6.17 -31.20
CA ALA A 387 6.81 5.40 -31.84
C ALA A 387 7.21 4.65 -33.13
N ALA A 388 8.43 4.89 -33.65
CA ALA A 388 8.96 4.17 -34.80
C ALA A 388 9.83 2.96 -34.42
N GLY A 389 10.07 2.75 -33.13
CA GLY A 389 11.07 1.81 -32.61
C GLY A 389 12.48 2.40 -32.65
N GLY A 390 13.06 2.64 -31.47
CA GLY A 390 14.38 3.23 -31.28
C GLY A 390 14.34 4.43 -30.34
N PHE A 391 15.49 5.08 -30.15
CA PHE A 391 15.67 6.06 -29.08
C PHE A 391 16.24 7.40 -29.53
N ASN A 392 15.67 8.48 -29.02
CA ASN A 392 16.22 9.82 -29.14
C ASN A 392 17.16 10.12 -27.96
N TYR A 393 18.45 10.28 -28.25
CA TYR A 393 19.42 10.70 -27.23
C TYR A 393 19.24 12.19 -26.88
N VAL A 394 18.90 12.47 -25.62
CA VAL A 394 18.67 13.84 -25.12
C VAL A 394 19.93 14.43 -24.49
N GLY A 395 20.90 13.60 -24.11
CA GLY A 395 22.11 14.05 -23.44
C GLY A 395 22.09 13.80 -21.93
N ALA A 396 23.05 14.42 -21.24
CA ALA A 396 23.07 14.48 -19.78
C ALA A 396 21.98 15.42 -19.29
N GLN A 397 21.08 14.87 -18.47
CA GLN A 397 19.93 15.58 -17.90
C GLN A 397 20.12 15.92 -16.42
N ILE A 398 21.05 15.25 -15.75
CA ILE A 398 21.43 15.53 -14.37
C ILE A 398 22.81 16.21 -14.37
N ASP A 399 22.98 17.26 -13.56
CA ASP A 399 24.30 17.88 -13.38
C ASP A 399 25.30 16.80 -12.92
N PRO A 400 26.44 16.60 -13.60
CA PRO A 400 27.37 15.56 -13.23
C PRO A 400 27.88 15.66 -11.78
N SER A 401 28.01 16.86 -11.23
CA SER A 401 28.35 17.03 -9.82
C SER A 401 27.27 16.53 -8.86
N ALA A 402 26.03 16.37 -9.35
CA ALA A 402 24.90 15.84 -8.62
C ALA A 402 24.92 14.30 -8.49
N ILE A 403 25.76 13.57 -9.23
CA ILE A 403 25.84 12.11 -9.18
C ILE A 403 27.27 11.56 -9.41
N ASN A 404 28.32 12.32 -9.09
CA ASN A 404 29.73 11.96 -9.36
C ASN A 404 30.37 10.94 -8.40
N SER A 405 29.55 10.07 -7.81
CA SER A 405 29.98 8.95 -6.96
C SER A 405 28.98 7.81 -7.08
N SER A 406 29.42 6.57 -6.86
CA SER A 406 28.56 5.39 -7.00
C SER A 406 27.43 5.45 -5.97
N PRO A 407 26.16 5.55 -6.39
CA PRO A 407 25.04 5.44 -5.47
C PRO A 407 24.97 4.01 -4.91
N ASP A 408 24.43 3.87 -3.70
CA ASP A 408 24.15 2.56 -3.11
C ASP A 408 22.84 1.98 -3.65
N LYS A 409 21.83 2.83 -3.84
CA LYS A 409 20.55 2.49 -4.48
C LYS A 409 20.09 3.65 -5.36
N VAL A 410 19.43 3.31 -6.47
CA VAL A 410 18.64 4.24 -7.27
C VAL A 410 17.22 3.70 -7.38
N LEU A 411 16.25 4.55 -7.08
CA LEU A 411 14.82 4.22 -7.12
C LEU A 411 14.19 4.94 -8.30
N VAL A 412 13.24 4.28 -8.95
CA VAL A 412 12.41 4.78 -10.05
C VAL A 412 10.96 4.65 -9.61
N GLY A 413 10.14 5.66 -9.86
CA GLY A 413 8.71 5.65 -9.59
C GLY A 413 8.09 7.06 -9.66
N ASP A 414 6.77 7.17 -9.81
CA ASP A 414 6.05 8.45 -9.79
C ASP A 414 5.83 8.91 -8.35
N PHE A 415 6.88 9.46 -7.74
CA PHE A 415 6.83 9.89 -6.34
C PHE A 415 6.00 11.16 -6.12
N ASN A 416 5.61 11.89 -7.16
CA ASN A 416 4.93 13.18 -7.03
C ASN A 416 3.49 13.19 -7.58
N GLY A 417 3.08 12.13 -8.26
CA GLY A 417 1.74 11.89 -8.81
C GLY A 417 1.46 12.67 -10.10
N ASP A 418 2.49 13.01 -10.87
CA ASP A 418 2.34 13.74 -12.13
C ASP A 418 2.27 12.85 -13.38
N GLY A 419 2.29 11.53 -13.18
CA GLY A 419 2.26 10.49 -14.20
C GLY A 419 3.61 10.29 -14.88
N ARG A 420 4.72 10.76 -14.30
CA ARG A 420 6.08 10.55 -14.82
C ARG A 420 6.94 9.86 -13.78
N ASP A 421 7.83 9.00 -14.24
CA ASP A 421 8.82 8.40 -13.37
C ASP A 421 9.87 9.42 -12.92
N ASP A 422 10.11 9.41 -11.62
CA ASP A 422 11.10 10.22 -10.92
C ASP A 422 12.28 9.36 -10.46
N LEU A 423 13.38 10.00 -10.05
CA LEU A 423 14.59 9.31 -9.60
C LEU A 423 15.01 9.72 -8.19
N ILE A 424 15.31 8.73 -7.34
CA ILE A 424 15.97 8.95 -6.04
C ILE A 424 17.32 8.24 -6.00
N PHE A 425 18.39 9.01 -5.83
CA PHE A 425 19.74 8.50 -5.60
C PHE A 425 20.11 8.56 -4.13
N THR A 426 20.79 7.53 -3.62
CA THR A 426 21.20 7.44 -2.21
C THR A 426 22.68 7.07 -2.07
N TRP A 427 23.33 7.67 -1.07
CA TRP A 427 24.72 7.41 -0.68
C TRP A 427 24.81 7.34 0.86
N SER A 428 24.80 6.12 1.39
CA SER A 428 24.92 5.80 2.82
C SER A 428 26.25 6.28 3.43
N GLN A 429 27.35 6.23 2.68
CA GLN A 429 28.70 6.55 3.20
C GLN A 429 28.84 8.00 3.68
N ASN A 430 28.16 8.94 3.02
CA ASN A 430 28.15 10.35 3.37
C ASN A 430 26.75 10.84 3.84
N GLY A 431 25.76 9.94 3.86
CA GLY A 431 24.38 10.24 4.24
C GLY A 431 23.65 11.16 3.25
N ASP A 432 24.05 11.15 1.98
CA ASP A 432 23.46 11.99 0.95
C ASP A 432 22.32 11.25 0.23
N LYS A 433 21.31 12.02 -0.18
CA LYS A 433 20.14 11.54 -0.91
C LYS A 433 19.59 12.66 -1.76
N ARG A 434 19.29 12.36 -3.02
CA ARG A 434 18.95 13.36 -4.02
C ARG A 434 17.77 12.87 -4.83
N MET A 435 16.77 13.72 -4.96
CA MET A 435 15.58 13.45 -5.76
C MET A 435 15.56 14.33 -7.00
N PHE A 436 15.16 13.72 -8.10
CA PHE A 436 15.05 14.37 -9.39
C PHE A 436 13.69 14.03 -10.00
N PHE A 437 12.93 15.07 -10.33
CA PHE A 437 11.62 14.90 -10.92
C PHE A 437 11.71 14.77 -12.44
N GLY A 438 10.98 13.81 -13.00
CA GLY A 438 10.77 13.68 -14.44
C GLY A 438 10.11 14.93 -15.00
N THR A 439 10.46 15.30 -16.23
CA THR A 439 9.90 16.49 -16.89
C THR A 439 9.39 16.13 -18.26
N ALA A 440 8.30 16.78 -18.68
CA ALA A 440 7.66 16.57 -19.98
C ALA A 440 8.57 16.79 -21.22
N GLY A 441 9.76 17.35 -21.03
CA GLY A 441 10.77 17.52 -22.09
C GLY A 441 11.80 16.40 -22.19
N GLY A 442 11.72 15.38 -21.32
CA GLY A 442 12.73 14.33 -21.21
C GLY A 442 13.98 14.83 -20.48
N GLY A 443 13.80 15.34 -19.27
CA GLY A 443 14.88 15.85 -18.41
C GLY A 443 14.54 15.68 -16.94
N PHE A 444 15.49 16.02 -16.05
CA PHE A 444 15.36 15.79 -14.62
C PHE A 444 15.60 17.06 -13.81
N ASP A 445 14.60 17.51 -13.08
CA ASP A 445 14.70 18.69 -12.22
C ASP A 445 15.07 18.28 -10.78
N TYR A 446 16.23 18.75 -10.32
CA TYR A 446 16.66 18.49 -8.93
C TYR A 446 15.75 19.20 -7.93
N SER A 447 15.20 18.45 -6.99
CA SER A 447 14.37 19.00 -5.91
C SER A 447 15.13 19.04 -4.58
N SER A 448 15.59 20.23 -4.19
CA SER A 448 16.18 20.44 -2.86
C SER A 448 15.15 20.55 -1.74
N SER A 449 13.88 20.77 -2.10
CA SER A 449 12.78 20.93 -1.15
C SER A 449 12.07 19.62 -0.82
N TYR A 450 12.29 18.57 -1.61
CA TYR A 450 11.67 17.28 -1.34
C TYR A 450 12.36 16.54 -0.20
N ASN A 451 11.58 16.15 0.79
CA ASN A 451 12.12 15.50 1.97
C ASN A 451 12.11 13.98 1.80
N VAL A 452 13.17 13.46 1.19
CA VAL A 452 13.46 12.02 1.08
C VAL A 452 13.74 11.44 2.48
N PRO A 453 13.31 10.21 2.82
CA PRO A 453 13.54 9.62 4.13
C PRO A 453 15.02 9.54 4.48
N SER A 454 15.40 10.01 5.66
CA SER A 454 16.76 9.78 6.19
C SER A 454 17.05 8.31 6.45
N ALA A 455 16.00 7.48 6.57
CA ALA A 455 16.13 6.03 6.75
C ALA A 455 16.87 5.36 5.58
N LEU A 456 16.73 5.86 4.35
CA LEU A 456 17.47 5.36 3.18
C LEU A 456 19.00 5.43 3.35
N ASN A 457 19.50 6.39 4.16
CA ASN A 457 20.93 6.52 4.42
C ASN A 457 21.50 5.40 5.32
N ASN A 458 20.63 4.64 5.99
CA ASN A 458 21.04 3.53 6.84
C ASN A 458 21.17 2.22 6.06
N ASN A 459 21.31 2.30 4.73
CA ASN A 459 21.50 1.18 3.81
C ASN A 459 20.53 0.02 4.07
N PRO A 460 19.20 0.24 3.87
CA PRO A 460 18.23 -0.85 3.94
C PRO A 460 18.62 -1.97 2.98
N ASP A 461 18.33 -3.21 3.40
CA ASP A 461 18.61 -4.40 2.61
C ASP A 461 17.76 -4.39 1.33
N ARG A 462 16.47 -4.02 1.46
CA ARG A 462 15.54 -3.83 0.36
C ARG A 462 14.79 -2.51 0.46
N VAL A 463 14.47 -1.96 -0.70
CA VAL A 463 13.58 -0.82 -0.87
C VAL A 463 12.54 -1.24 -1.90
N LEU A 464 11.29 -1.34 -1.47
CA LEU A 464 10.16 -1.61 -2.35
C LEU A 464 9.52 -0.27 -2.69
N VAL A 465 9.21 -0.10 -3.97
CA VAL A 465 8.60 1.10 -4.53
C VAL A 465 7.28 0.70 -5.16
N GLY A 466 6.24 1.49 -4.93
CA GLY A 466 4.96 1.36 -5.59
C GLY A 466 3.85 2.10 -4.83
N ASP A 467 2.72 2.28 -5.48
CA ASP A 467 1.55 2.93 -4.88
C ASP A 467 0.82 1.96 -3.93
N TYR A 468 1.22 1.98 -2.65
CA TYR A 468 0.69 1.12 -1.59
C TYR A 468 -0.62 1.66 -0.97
N ASN A 469 -1.12 2.82 -1.44
CA ASN A 469 -2.27 3.50 -0.85
C ASN A 469 -3.31 3.98 -1.91
N SER A 470 -3.07 3.68 -3.19
CA SER A 470 -3.89 4.10 -4.33
C SER A 470 -4.08 5.63 -4.44
N ASP A 471 -3.14 6.43 -3.95
CA ASP A 471 -3.17 7.90 -4.08
C ASP A 471 -2.55 8.41 -5.39
N GLY A 472 -2.07 7.50 -6.23
CA GLY A 472 -1.42 7.78 -7.51
C GLY A 472 0.04 8.20 -7.36
N ARG A 473 0.65 8.03 -6.18
CA ARG A 473 2.06 8.31 -5.92
C ARG A 473 2.75 7.07 -5.39
N ASP A 474 3.98 6.87 -5.83
CA ASP A 474 4.77 5.76 -5.34
C ASP A 474 5.27 6.02 -3.91
N ASP A 475 5.05 5.03 -3.07
CA ASP A 475 5.44 4.96 -1.67
C ASP A 475 6.69 4.07 -1.50
N LEU A 476 7.20 3.99 -0.27
CA LEU A 476 8.40 3.20 0.06
C LEU A 476 8.18 2.25 1.24
N ILE A 477 8.52 0.98 1.04
CA ILE A 477 8.74 0.02 2.14
C ILE A 477 10.24 -0.29 2.24
N LEU A 478 10.82 -0.02 3.41
CA LEU A 478 12.23 -0.22 3.71
C LEU A 478 12.41 -1.36 4.69
N THR A 479 13.36 -2.26 4.42
CA THR A 479 13.61 -3.43 5.28
C THR A 479 15.07 -3.52 5.71
N TRP A 480 15.29 -3.97 6.96
CA TRP A 480 16.61 -4.25 7.53
C TRP A 480 16.58 -5.59 8.27
N GLN A 481 17.12 -6.64 7.65
CA GLN A 481 17.21 -8.00 8.16
C GLN A 481 18.01 -8.06 9.46
N ASP A 482 19.20 -7.43 9.48
CA ASP A 482 20.09 -7.46 10.66
C ASP A 482 19.47 -6.84 11.93
N SER A 483 18.55 -5.90 11.76
CA SER A 483 17.95 -5.15 12.87
C SER A 483 16.49 -5.49 13.15
N ASN A 484 15.93 -6.46 12.42
CA ASN A 484 14.52 -6.82 12.43
C ASN A 484 13.57 -5.61 12.25
N GLN A 485 13.82 -4.74 11.27
CA GLN A 485 13.01 -3.54 11.05
C GLN A 485 12.37 -3.53 9.65
N VAL A 486 11.09 -3.18 9.63
CA VAL A 486 10.37 -2.74 8.43
C VAL A 486 9.83 -1.34 8.69
N LYS A 487 9.93 -0.45 7.69
CA LYS A 487 9.37 0.90 7.77
C LYS A 487 8.66 1.25 6.48
N TYR A 488 7.41 1.67 6.62
CA TYR A 488 6.61 2.18 5.54
C TYR A 488 6.61 3.72 5.54
N PHE A 489 6.81 4.30 4.37
CA PHE A 489 6.77 5.73 4.13
C PHE A 489 5.84 5.99 2.97
N THR A 490 4.82 6.79 3.22
CA THR A 490 3.95 7.26 2.14
C THR A 490 4.35 8.65 1.68
N CYS A 491 4.11 8.95 0.41
CA CYS A 491 4.30 10.28 -0.14
C CYS A 491 3.11 11.19 0.17
N ILE A 492 3.33 12.25 0.96
CA ILE A 492 2.32 13.30 1.19
C ILE A 492 2.89 14.65 0.78
N GLY A 493 2.29 15.26 -0.25
CA GLY A 493 2.69 16.57 -0.76
C GLY A 493 4.10 16.56 -1.34
N ASN A 494 5.08 17.10 -0.60
CA ASN A 494 6.50 17.17 -1.00
C ASN A 494 7.42 16.42 -0.03
N SER A 495 6.90 15.44 0.70
CA SER A 495 7.65 14.71 1.72
C SER A 495 7.19 13.27 1.79
N PHE A 496 8.14 12.39 2.09
CA PHE A 496 7.79 11.07 2.60
C PHE A 496 7.49 11.18 4.09
N VAL A 497 6.35 10.67 4.50
CA VAL A 497 5.91 10.60 5.90
C VAL A 497 5.97 9.16 6.33
N GLN A 498 6.75 8.88 7.38
CA GLN A 498 6.77 7.54 7.95
C GLN A 498 5.42 7.28 8.62
N ILE A 499 4.72 6.25 8.17
CA ILE A 499 3.49 5.81 8.83
C ILE A 499 3.85 4.69 9.81
N LYS A 500 3.36 4.81 11.04
CA LYS A 500 3.55 3.80 12.07
C LYS A 500 2.54 2.68 11.89
N ASN A 501 2.80 1.82 10.92
CA ASN A 501 2.10 0.55 10.80
C ASN A 501 2.98 -0.57 11.37
N TYR A 502 2.38 -1.46 12.14
CA TYR A 502 3.03 -2.69 12.59
C TYR A 502 3.00 -3.68 11.42
N ILE A 503 3.87 -3.47 10.42
CA ILE A 503 4.26 -4.58 9.54
C ILE A 503 5.14 -5.46 10.42
N ASP A 504 4.67 -6.66 10.77
CA ASP A 504 5.47 -7.57 11.56
C ASP A 504 6.76 -7.86 10.78
N PRO A 505 7.95 -7.51 11.32
CA PRO A 505 9.20 -7.74 10.62
C PRO A 505 9.42 -9.23 10.34
N ASP A 506 8.82 -10.10 11.15
CA ASP A 506 8.89 -11.55 10.99
C ASP A 506 8.19 -12.03 9.70
N TRP A 507 7.34 -11.20 9.06
CA TRP A 507 6.69 -11.52 7.77
C TRP A 507 7.60 -11.30 6.55
N ILE A 508 8.50 -10.31 6.57
CA ILE A 508 9.29 -9.93 5.38
C ILE A 508 10.76 -10.33 5.50
N LEU A 509 11.33 -10.23 6.70
CA LEU A 509 12.78 -10.30 6.88
C LEU A 509 13.41 -11.68 6.72
N PRO A 510 12.74 -12.83 6.99
CA PRO A 510 13.30 -14.13 6.66
C PRO A 510 13.26 -14.45 5.16
N ALA A 511 12.53 -13.67 4.35
CA ALA A 511 12.28 -14.01 2.95
C ALA A 511 13.51 -13.84 2.04
N GLU A 512 13.72 -14.83 1.17
CA GLU A 512 14.73 -14.81 0.11
C GLU A 512 14.26 -13.96 -1.07
N HIS A 513 12.98 -14.07 -1.41
CA HIS A 513 12.34 -13.31 -2.48
C HIS A 513 11.26 -12.40 -1.91
N VAL A 514 11.30 -11.12 -2.31
CA VAL A 514 10.26 -10.14 -2.00
C VAL A 514 9.88 -9.50 -3.33
N LEU A 515 8.61 -9.63 -3.70
CA LEU A 515 8.05 -9.27 -4.99
C LEU A 515 6.92 -8.28 -4.77
N VAL A 516 6.76 -7.37 -5.71
CA VAL A 516 5.78 -6.28 -5.68
C VAL A 516 4.85 -6.46 -6.86
N GLY A 517 3.55 -6.25 -6.66
CA GLY A 517 2.52 -6.38 -7.69
C GLY A 517 1.13 -6.30 -7.06
N ASP A 518 0.09 -6.10 -7.85
CA ASP A 518 -1.31 -6.12 -7.39
C ASP A 518 -1.84 -7.56 -7.43
N TYR A 519 -1.83 -8.30 -6.30
CA TYR A 519 -2.17 -9.73 -6.30
C TYR A 519 -3.67 -10.00 -6.13
N ASN A 520 -4.44 -9.03 -5.63
CA ASN A 520 -5.88 -9.14 -5.43
C ASN A 520 -6.70 -8.41 -6.52
N GLY A 521 -6.07 -7.62 -7.39
CA GLY A 521 -6.70 -6.90 -8.49
C GLY A 521 -7.45 -5.66 -8.04
N ASP A 522 -7.10 -5.10 -6.88
CA ASP A 522 -7.73 -3.89 -6.36
C ASP A 522 -7.08 -2.59 -6.88
N GLY A 523 -6.02 -2.70 -7.70
CA GLY A 523 -5.27 -1.59 -8.28
C GLY A 523 -4.20 -1.03 -7.34
N THR A 524 -4.05 -1.57 -6.13
CA THR A 524 -3.04 -1.17 -5.15
C THR A 524 -1.84 -2.10 -5.24
N THR A 525 -0.68 -1.55 -4.96
CA THR A 525 0.56 -2.32 -4.97
C THR A 525 0.70 -3.16 -3.71
N ASP A 526 0.61 -4.48 -3.81
CA ASP A 526 0.83 -5.39 -2.69
C ASP A 526 2.30 -5.85 -2.59
N THR A 527 2.64 -6.57 -1.52
CA THR A 527 3.97 -7.20 -1.35
C THR A 527 3.86 -8.67 -1.00
N PHE A 528 4.48 -9.51 -1.82
CA PHE A 528 4.63 -10.94 -1.55
C PHE A 528 6.06 -11.25 -1.09
N ALA A 529 6.20 -11.99 0.00
CA ALA A 529 7.47 -12.42 0.57
C ALA A 529 7.50 -13.96 0.67
N ALA A 530 8.50 -14.59 0.07
CA ALA A 530 8.73 -16.03 0.12
C ALA A 530 10.01 -16.38 0.89
N ASP A 531 9.85 -17.20 1.94
CA ASP A 531 10.95 -17.87 2.64
C ASP A 531 11.05 -19.34 2.19
N SER A 532 12.18 -19.68 1.57
CA SER A 532 12.46 -21.03 1.09
C SER A 532 12.96 -22.00 2.18
N HIS A 533 13.33 -21.50 3.37
CA HIS A 533 13.92 -22.30 4.46
C HIS A 533 12.88 -22.84 5.45
N GLU A 534 11.93 -22.01 5.89
CA GLU A 534 10.93 -22.39 6.91
C GLU A 534 9.55 -22.67 6.30
N GLY A 535 9.32 -22.27 5.05
CA GLY A 535 8.09 -22.50 4.29
C GLY A 535 6.97 -21.50 4.62
N ASP A 536 7.27 -20.47 5.41
CA ASP A 536 6.34 -19.41 5.73
C ASP A 536 6.41 -18.35 4.62
N ASN A 537 5.36 -18.30 3.80
CA ASN A 537 5.21 -17.29 2.75
C ASN A 537 4.13 -16.32 3.20
N PHE A 538 4.40 -15.03 3.03
CA PHE A 538 3.54 -13.96 3.49
C PHE A 538 3.13 -13.11 2.31
N LEU A 539 1.82 -12.87 2.18
CA LEU A 539 1.31 -11.81 1.34
C LEU A 539 0.87 -10.66 2.24
N LEU A 540 1.37 -9.47 1.94
CA LEU A 540 0.92 -8.22 2.52
C LEU A 540 0.05 -7.55 1.49
N LEU A 541 -1.26 -7.69 1.69
CA LEU A 541 -2.23 -6.94 0.91
C LEU A 541 -2.25 -5.51 1.42
N SER A 542 -1.93 -4.56 0.55
CA SER A 542 -2.35 -3.18 0.72
C SER A 542 -3.79 -3.09 0.22
N SER A 543 -4.76 -2.93 1.12
CA SER A 543 -6.13 -2.78 0.67
C SER A 543 -6.40 -1.35 0.21
N SER A 544 -7.00 -1.20 -0.97
CA SER A 544 -7.72 0.04 -1.35
C SER A 544 -9.24 -0.09 -1.33
N SER A 545 -9.81 -1.28 -1.07
CA SER A 545 -11.26 -1.38 -0.92
C SER A 545 -11.68 -0.89 0.46
N ASP A 546 -11.84 0.41 0.58
CA ASP A 546 -12.75 0.95 1.58
C ASP A 546 -14.13 0.35 1.28
N GLY A 547 -14.85 -0.09 2.31
CA GLY A 547 -16.16 -0.68 2.08
C GLY A 547 -17.15 0.39 1.66
N ASN A 548 -18.42 0.01 1.60
CA ASN A 548 -19.47 0.98 1.31
C ASN A 548 -19.89 1.65 2.62
N ASP A 549 -19.50 2.90 2.78
CA ASP A 549 -19.66 3.62 4.03
C ASP A 549 -20.93 4.46 4.06
N THR A 550 -21.45 4.65 5.26
CA THR A 550 -22.54 5.59 5.54
C THR A 550 -22.03 6.68 6.48
N LEU A 551 -21.91 7.90 5.96
CA LEU A 551 -21.40 9.05 6.66
C LEU A 551 -22.54 10.01 7.00
N THR A 552 -22.58 10.48 8.24
CA THR A 552 -23.58 11.42 8.77
C THR A 552 -22.86 12.50 9.57
N GLY A 553 -22.91 13.75 9.11
CA GLY A 553 -22.28 14.87 9.84
C GLY A 553 -23.09 15.26 11.08
N SER A 554 -24.42 15.22 10.96
CA SER A 554 -25.42 15.68 11.91
C SER A 554 -25.51 17.20 12.01
N THR A 555 -24.96 17.84 13.04
CA THR A 555 -25.10 19.29 13.23
C THR A 555 -23.74 19.95 13.35
N GLY A 556 -23.40 20.79 12.38
CA GLY A 556 -22.07 21.37 12.31
C GLY A 556 -21.80 21.93 10.93
N ASP A 557 -20.55 22.36 10.75
CA ASP A 557 -19.95 22.45 9.42
C ASP A 557 -18.99 21.25 9.31
N ASP A 558 -19.46 20.17 8.69
CA ASP A 558 -18.75 18.89 8.70
C ASP A 558 -17.93 18.69 7.42
N THR A 559 -16.83 17.94 7.50
CA THR A 559 -15.98 17.63 6.34
C THR A 559 -15.90 16.13 6.11
N PHE A 560 -16.28 15.71 4.90
CA PHE A 560 -16.22 14.32 4.44
C PHE A 560 -15.00 14.13 3.54
N TYR A 561 -14.10 13.23 3.92
CA TYR A 561 -12.86 12.98 3.20
C TYR A 561 -12.97 11.76 2.30
N PHE A 562 -12.55 11.90 1.04
CA PHE A 562 -12.40 10.81 0.08
C PHE A 562 -11.01 10.91 -0.57
N GLN A 563 -10.20 9.89 -0.31
CA GLN A 563 -8.82 9.81 -0.78
C GLN A 563 -8.68 8.60 -1.70
N GLY A 564 -7.87 8.71 -2.76
CA GLY A 564 -7.70 7.64 -3.74
C GLY A 564 -8.90 7.42 -4.66
N LYS A 565 -8.79 6.48 -5.61
CA LYS A 565 -9.82 6.24 -6.66
C LYS A 565 -10.76 5.06 -6.39
N ASN A 566 -10.59 4.37 -5.26
CA ASN A 566 -11.22 3.08 -4.96
C ASN A 566 -11.93 3.03 -3.60
N PHE A 567 -12.39 4.17 -3.07
CA PHE A 567 -13.05 4.27 -1.77
C PHE A 567 -14.45 3.63 -1.65
N GLY A 568 -14.88 2.79 -2.59
CA GLY A 568 -16.18 2.12 -2.53
C GLY A 568 -17.40 3.00 -2.88
N PHE A 569 -18.60 2.50 -2.56
CA PHE A 569 -19.87 3.16 -2.88
C PHE A 569 -20.50 3.79 -1.62
N ASP A 570 -20.13 5.04 -1.36
CA ASP A 570 -20.47 5.70 -0.10
C ASP A 570 -21.71 6.57 -0.18
N HIS A 571 -22.35 6.73 0.98
CA HIS A 571 -23.51 7.57 1.18
C HIS A 571 -23.23 8.64 2.24
N ILE A 572 -23.48 9.91 1.88
CA ILE A 572 -23.57 11.01 2.84
C ILE A 572 -25.06 11.30 3.05
N THR A 573 -25.54 11.14 4.28
CA THR A 573 -26.98 11.08 4.54
C THR A 573 -27.65 12.43 4.83
N ASP A 574 -26.88 13.46 5.17
CA ASP A 574 -27.39 14.74 5.65
C ASP A 574 -26.60 15.97 5.19
N PHE A 575 -25.90 15.85 4.05
CA PHE A 575 -25.09 16.92 3.48
C PHE A 575 -25.87 18.23 3.26
N THR A 576 -25.37 19.32 3.84
CA THR A 576 -25.95 20.67 3.78
C THR A 576 -25.16 21.57 2.83
N ALA A 577 -25.66 21.71 1.59
CA ALA A 577 -25.05 22.55 0.55
C ALA A 577 -25.42 24.05 0.67
N GLY A 578 -24.47 24.93 0.37
CA GLY A 578 -24.71 26.34 0.01
C GLY A 578 -25.38 27.24 1.08
N ALA A 579 -25.09 27.01 2.37
CA ALA A 579 -25.58 27.84 3.48
C ALA A 579 -24.42 28.57 4.21
N ALA A 580 -24.74 29.45 5.17
CA ALA A 580 -23.70 30.16 5.95
C ALA A 580 -22.94 29.26 6.96
N THR A 581 -23.42 28.03 7.10
CA THR A 581 -22.88 26.89 7.82
C THR A 581 -23.02 25.74 6.82
N GLU A 582 -21.92 25.24 6.28
CA GLU A 582 -21.91 24.33 5.14
C GLU A 582 -21.03 23.12 5.41
N ASP A 583 -21.50 21.98 4.94
CA ASP A 583 -20.69 20.78 4.90
C ASP A 583 -19.78 20.83 3.67
N THR A 584 -18.62 20.20 3.78
CA THR A 584 -17.62 20.17 2.71
C THR A 584 -17.24 18.74 2.35
N ILE A 585 -17.03 18.49 1.07
CA ILE A 585 -16.43 17.24 0.57
C ILE A 585 -14.98 17.52 0.16
N ALA A 586 -14.05 16.87 0.83
CA ALA A 586 -12.63 16.95 0.54
C ALA A 586 -12.20 15.77 -0.33
N PHE A 587 -11.90 16.04 -1.60
CA PHE A 587 -11.28 15.08 -2.52
C PHE A 587 -9.78 15.31 -2.57
N SER A 588 -8.99 14.23 -2.66
CA SER A 588 -7.58 14.38 -3.00
C SER A 588 -7.40 14.88 -4.44
N GLN A 589 -6.32 15.59 -4.73
CA GLN A 589 -6.02 16.06 -6.10
C GLN A 589 -5.82 14.92 -7.11
N ALA A 590 -5.62 13.68 -6.65
CA ALA A 590 -5.58 12.50 -7.50
C ALA A 590 -6.98 12.07 -8.01
N VAL A 591 -8.04 12.45 -7.29
CA VAL A 591 -9.44 12.17 -7.64
C VAL A 591 -10.00 13.25 -8.56
N PHE A 592 -9.98 14.50 -8.09
CA PHE A 592 -10.42 15.67 -8.86
C PHE A 592 -9.48 16.83 -8.60
N HIS A 593 -9.08 17.54 -9.66
CA HIS A 593 -8.27 18.76 -9.54
C HIS A 593 -9.11 20.01 -9.25
N ASP A 594 -10.39 20.01 -9.64
CA ASP A 594 -11.28 21.16 -9.50
C ASP A 594 -12.77 20.76 -9.52
N TYR A 595 -13.61 21.74 -9.20
CA TYR A 595 -15.07 21.60 -9.18
C TYR A 595 -15.68 21.29 -10.57
N ALA A 596 -15.02 21.70 -11.66
CA ALA A 596 -15.51 21.39 -13.00
C ALA A 596 -15.38 19.90 -13.31
N GLY A 597 -14.32 19.25 -12.82
CA GLY A 597 -14.14 17.79 -12.85
C GLY A 597 -15.26 17.07 -12.08
N VAL A 598 -15.55 17.51 -10.86
CA VAL A 598 -16.64 16.96 -10.04
C VAL A 598 -17.98 17.05 -10.77
N LEU A 599 -18.30 18.23 -11.33
CA LEU A 599 -19.58 18.43 -12.03
C LEU A 599 -19.71 17.57 -13.29
N ALA A 600 -18.60 17.29 -13.97
CA ALA A 600 -18.58 16.38 -15.13
C ALA A 600 -18.83 14.92 -14.73
N ALA A 601 -18.42 14.54 -13.52
CA ALA A 601 -18.61 13.21 -12.94
C ALA A 601 -19.95 13.04 -12.20
N ALA A 602 -20.66 14.13 -11.92
CA ALA A 602 -21.90 14.11 -11.14
C ALA A 602 -23.14 13.88 -12.00
N SER A 603 -24.09 13.13 -11.46
CA SER A 603 -25.39 12.85 -12.08
C SER A 603 -26.53 12.86 -11.05
N THR A 604 -27.75 13.09 -11.50
CA THR A 604 -28.94 13.02 -10.64
C THR A 604 -29.56 11.63 -10.68
N SER A 605 -29.76 11.02 -9.52
CA SER A 605 -30.47 9.75 -9.35
C SER A 605 -31.64 9.95 -8.38
N GLY A 606 -32.86 10.06 -8.91
CA GLY A 606 -34.02 10.36 -8.06
C GLY A 606 -33.93 11.75 -7.41
N SER A 607 -33.89 11.79 -6.08
CA SER A 607 -33.64 13.01 -5.29
C SER A 607 -32.17 13.27 -5.01
N ASP A 608 -31.30 12.32 -5.35
CA ASP A 608 -29.94 12.24 -4.85
C ASP A 608 -28.97 12.68 -5.93
N THR A 609 -27.78 13.11 -5.51
CA THR A 609 -26.67 13.38 -6.41
C THR A 609 -25.64 12.28 -6.28
N VAL A 610 -25.24 11.67 -7.39
CA VAL A 610 -24.21 10.63 -7.43
C VAL A 610 -23.01 11.19 -8.18
N ILE A 611 -21.86 11.26 -7.51
CA ILE A 611 -20.56 11.63 -8.07
C ILE A 611 -19.81 10.33 -8.36
N THR A 612 -19.60 10.00 -9.63
CA THR A 612 -18.93 8.76 -10.04
C THR A 612 -17.46 9.03 -10.33
N VAL A 613 -16.57 8.54 -9.46
CA VAL A 613 -15.11 8.67 -9.62
C VAL A 613 -14.57 7.58 -10.54
N SER A 614 -14.99 6.33 -10.32
CA SER A 614 -14.58 5.18 -11.11
C SER A 614 -15.72 4.15 -11.20
N SER A 615 -15.48 3.00 -11.83
CA SER A 615 -16.45 1.89 -11.78
C SER A 615 -16.57 1.24 -10.39
N ALA A 616 -15.61 1.52 -9.50
CA ALA A 616 -15.54 0.99 -8.14
C ALA A 616 -15.80 2.04 -7.06
N ALA A 617 -15.86 3.33 -7.41
CA ALA A 617 -15.98 4.42 -6.45
C ALA A 617 -17.08 5.44 -6.81
N THR A 618 -18.02 5.65 -5.89
CA THR A 618 -19.04 6.71 -6.01
C THR A 618 -19.36 7.34 -4.66
N VAL A 619 -19.60 8.65 -4.66
CA VAL A 619 -20.20 9.35 -3.51
C VAL A 619 -21.65 9.68 -3.84
N THR A 620 -22.59 9.18 -3.04
CA THR A 620 -24.01 9.51 -3.13
C THR A 620 -24.38 10.50 -2.03
N LEU A 621 -24.93 11.64 -2.42
CA LEU A 621 -25.47 12.65 -1.52
C LEU A 621 -26.98 12.47 -1.44
N ASP A 622 -27.45 11.88 -0.35
CA ASP A 622 -28.85 11.50 -0.17
C ASP A 622 -29.72 12.75 -0.05
N GLY A 623 -30.73 12.88 -0.92
CA GLY A 623 -31.66 14.00 -0.90
C GLY A 623 -31.09 15.36 -1.31
N VAL A 624 -29.83 15.42 -1.76
CA VAL A 624 -29.19 16.65 -2.23
C VAL A 624 -29.31 16.77 -3.75
N ALA A 625 -29.86 17.89 -4.20
CA ALA A 625 -30.02 18.16 -5.63
C ALA A 625 -28.71 18.65 -6.25
N LEU A 626 -28.31 18.11 -7.41
CA LEU A 626 -27.07 18.52 -8.10
C LEU A 626 -26.99 20.04 -8.35
N ALA A 627 -28.13 20.69 -8.54
CA ALA A 627 -28.21 22.13 -8.76
C ALA A 627 -27.99 23.00 -7.50
N SER A 628 -27.95 22.41 -6.29
CA SER A 628 -27.63 23.12 -5.05
C SER A 628 -26.14 23.10 -4.72
N LEU A 629 -25.33 22.31 -5.44
CA LEU A 629 -23.89 22.22 -5.23
C LEU A 629 -23.16 23.39 -5.90
N HIS A 630 -22.15 23.91 -5.21
CA HIS A 630 -21.31 25.04 -5.59
C HIS A 630 -19.83 24.69 -5.34
N ALA A 631 -18.92 25.56 -5.79
CA ALA A 631 -17.49 25.27 -5.72
C ALA A 631 -16.91 25.31 -4.29
N ASP A 632 -17.58 26.01 -3.36
CA ASP A 632 -17.26 26.11 -1.94
C ASP A 632 -17.64 24.86 -1.14
N ASP A 633 -18.59 24.06 -1.62
CA ASP A 633 -18.94 22.75 -1.05
C ASP A 633 -17.81 21.69 -1.21
N PHE A 634 -16.71 22.03 -1.92
CA PHE A 634 -15.61 21.11 -2.23
C PHE A 634 -14.23 21.67 -1.90
N GLN A 635 -13.38 20.80 -1.38
CA GLN A 635 -11.94 21.03 -1.20
C GLN A 635 -11.13 20.02 -2.01
N PHE A 636 -10.03 20.48 -2.61
CA PHE A 636 -9.12 19.67 -3.41
C PHE A 636 -7.74 19.67 -2.75
N VAL A 637 -7.53 18.69 -1.87
CA VAL A 637 -6.41 18.64 -0.92
C VAL A 637 -5.26 17.77 -1.36
#